data_AF-A0A2M7IRH1-F1
#
_entry.id   AF-A0A2M7IRH1-F1
#
_cell.length_a   1.000
_cell.length_b   1.000
_cell.length_c   1.000
_cell.angle_alpha   90.00
_cell.angle_beta   90.00
_cell.angle_gamma   90.00
#
_symmetry.space_group_name_H-M   'P 1'
#
loop_
_entity.id
_entity.type
_entity.pdbx_description
1 polymer ?
#
loop_
_entity_poly.entity_id
_entity_poly.type
_entity_poly.pdbx_seq_one_letter_code
_entity_poly.pdbx_strand_id
1 'polypeptide(L)'
;MKALLFAILLNFILVQDIFSQDIFYVDTSESNIQLTPKQLELLKKIKNRSSSSKVMLLKNEEINKIKSLKEISIEIFDKEIIKFKNKKIEKLDENNTIWSGENNGNNIILIIRGEKITGSVTFQKEKYKIEPLGNGLHVLIKFDETKLPPEHPESFESGYLGISDSTVYNKYDLKKNNKINMLNKATTTTTTIDVFVAYTQSASDASGDIAGLIQLAIEETNQSYSNSDISINLNLAYTTLVSYTESGSFDTDINRFINPSDGYMDNIHTLRNQYYADVCVLIINNDAYCGLAAGINVNESAAFCVVHYDCATGYYSFGHEIGHLQGARHDRNVDATMTPYQYGHGFIYPTGHWRTIMAYPTYCSDCTRIQYWSNPDKTYNNVVMGTTTYENNARVLNERASAVENFRIAPTTSGTLAQNETWYYTVDVTGNITIPSGVTLTIQSSATVNPNGYSITLSGGTLIVNNGATLNGAVLLTQTTYKAIYPTMQAALSAAVSGQTVGVNIPQTVSGSFFIVPSGVTLSFGSNAVITFSSGRRISVNGNLWANGSTFQGNGTRGSWLGISFNSGSTGSIQSSTITDAQNGISFLGSSGSVQSSTITNGVIGVYMNNGTATIQGNTITNNSSYGISSVNGSNLTVTNCTISNNGTGITTYSSFPTITGCSILNNTNYGINANNISYWDYLYWLNNTLHGNGYAMVFNNASPWIGHCDISDNYHGVVINSSMTNFSIPEERGYNSISCSITPLFKADNSSTIFMGYWSQGGYNSVFGSELPDMEARNNSGIWADNTYWGSSQPAVYADGTSWITTRNPLTYDPNPGSCSGYSAQSSLAINASATKINASAIQGDIATKYWEALSNGRGGNFQKAKGSLLSIIDGEFDHKYSPLALLAFYEFTLNEKNTKNQSGLTDSLNTGLNDLLTKVSKRAKGDSLSPYALRFLAREAALAHNARGMISYNNELVANYPNSSNELSA
;
A
#
# COMPACT_ATOMS: atom_id res chain seq x y z
N MET A 1 -24.94 -59.48 56.28
CA MET A 1 -23.59 -58.90 56.13
C MET A 1 -23.47 -57.71 55.17
N LYS A 2 -24.54 -57.24 54.48
CA LYS A 2 -24.51 -55.96 53.73
C LYS A 2 -25.17 -54.77 54.45
N ALA A 3 -25.92 -54.99 55.53
CA ALA A 3 -26.52 -53.92 56.34
C ALA A 3 -25.60 -53.41 57.48
N LEU A 4 -24.59 -54.19 57.88
CA LEU A 4 -23.66 -53.82 58.96
C LEU A 4 -22.47 -52.96 58.47
N LEU A 5 -22.18 -52.97 57.16
CA LEU A 5 -21.13 -52.13 56.58
C LEU A 5 -21.59 -50.68 56.30
N PHE A 6 -22.91 -50.46 56.18
CA PHE A 6 -23.47 -49.12 55.94
C PHE A 6 -23.58 -48.30 57.23
N ALA A 7 -23.75 -48.96 58.39
CA ALA A 7 -23.84 -48.29 59.69
C ALA A 7 -22.46 -47.89 60.28
N ILE A 8 -21.37 -48.50 59.81
CA ILE A 8 -19.99 -48.16 60.22
C ILE A 8 -19.39 -47.08 59.29
N LEU A 9 -19.81 -46.99 58.02
CA LEU A 9 -19.44 -45.86 57.15
C LEU A 9 -20.19 -44.56 57.47
N LEU A 10 -21.42 -44.63 58.01
CA LEU A 10 -22.18 -43.44 58.39
C LEU A 10 -21.70 -42.79 59.70
N ASN A 11 -20.97 -43.52 60.55
CA ASN A 11 -20.37 -42.98 61.78
C ASN A 11 -18.95 -42.40 61.59
N PHE A 12 -18.37 -42.48 60.38
CA PHE A 12 -17.13 -41.78 60.03
C PHE A 12 -17.35 -40.52 59.17
N ILE A 13 -18.61 -40.19 58.84
CA ILE A 13 -19.00 -38.99 58.07
C ILE A 13 -19.72 -37.97 58.97
N LEU A 14 -19.75 -38.21 60.28
CA LEU A 14 -20.26 -37.30 61.31
C LEU A 14 -19.16 -37.01 62.33
N VAL A 15 -18.08 -36.35 61.91
CA VAL A 15 -17.40 -35.22 62.59
C VAL A 15 -16.43 -34.61 61.57
N GLN A 16 -16.95 -33.85 60.61
CA GLN A 16 -16.26 -32.62 60.25
C GLN A 16 -17.16 -31.49 60.72
N ASP A 17 -17.21 -31.32 62.04
CA ASP A 17 -17.30 -29.96 62.56
C ASP A 17 -16.11 -29.23 61.93
N ILE A 18 -16.40 -28.44 60.89
CA ILE A 18 -15.45 -27.49 60.32
C ILE A 18 -15.29 -26.43 61.42
N PHE A 19 -14.42 -26.72 62.39
CA PHE A 19 -14.00 -25.78 63.41
C PHE A 19 -13.45 -24.54 62.72
N SER A 20 -13.74 -23.35 63.25
CA SER A 20 -13.07 -22.12 62.83
C SER A 20 -11.57 -22.34 62.88
N GLN A 21 -10.86 -22.15 61.76
CA GLN A 21 -9.41 -22.26 61.73
C GLN A 21 -8.82 -20.86 61.87
N ASP A 22 -7.85 -20.68 62.77
CA ASP A 22 -7.12 -19.43 62.91
C ASP A 22 -6.24 -19.24 61.66
N ILE A 23 -6.60 -18.27 60.81
CA ILE A 23 -5.97 -18.06 59.49
C ILE A 23 -4.70 -17.22 59.60
N PHE A 24 -4.65 -16.37 60.61
CA PHE A 24 -3.47 -15.62 60.98
C PHE A 24 -3.23 -15.83 62.47
N TYR A 25 -2.10 -16.42 62.83
CA TYR A 25 -1.60 -16.40 64.20
C TYR A 25 -0.54 -15.32 64.31
N VAL A 26 -0.64 -14.49 65.35
CA VAL A 26 0.37 -13.46 65.63
C VAL A 26 1.66 -14.13 66.08
N ASP A 27 2.71 -14.00 65.28
CA ASP A 27 4.05 -14.33 65.74
C ASP A 27 4.48 -13.25 66.74
N THR A 28 4.29 -13.55 68.02
CA THR A 28 4.61 -12.65 69.14
C THR A 28 6.12 -12.36 69.31
N SER A 29 6.97 -12.80 68.38
CA SER A 29 8.39 -12.47 68.33
C SER A 29 8.78 -11.81 66.99
N GLU A 30 8.60 -10.48 66.86
CA GLU A 30 9.24 -9.70 65.77
C GLU A 30 10.76 -10.02 65.66
N SER A 31 11.37 -10.55 66.72
CA SER A 31 12.78 -10.94 66.83
C SER A 31 13.20 -12.23 66.11
N ASN A 32 12.29 -13.11 65.63
CA ASN A 32 12.66 -14.39 65.01
C ASN A 32 12.35 -14.55 63.50
N ILE A 33 11.59 -13.63 62.90
CA ILE A 33 11.29 -13.67 61.46
C ILE A 33 12.40 -12.93 60.69
N GLN A 34 13.23 -13.66 59.94
CA GLN A 34 14.21 -13.03 59.03
C GLN A 34 13.52 -12.49 57.78
N LEU A 35 13.38 -11.16 57.71
CA LEU A 35 12.89 -10.45 56.53
C LEU A 35 14.00 -10.28 55.49
N THR A 36 13.67 -10.51 54.22
CA THR A 36 14.53 -10.15 53.09
C THR A 36 14.69 -8.62 52.99
N PRO A 37 15.75 -8.10 52.32
CA PRO A 37 15.92 -6.65 52.13
C PRO A 37 14.68 -5.97 51.52
N LYS A 38 14.04 -6.61 50.53
CA LYS A 38 12.83 -6.10 49.88
C LYS A 38 11.63 -6.05 50.83
N GLN A 39 11.42 -7.10 51.63
CA GLN A 39 10.37 -7.13 52.65
C GLN A 39 10.59 -6.05 53.72
N LEU A 40 11.84 -5.85 54.14
CA LEU A 40 12.18 -4.82 55.12
C LEU A 40 11.94 -3.41 54.58
N GLU A 41 12.27 -3.17 53.30
CA GLU A 41 12.00 -1.88 52.65
C GLU A 41 10.50 -1.62 52.54
N LEU A 42 9.71 -2.59 52.08
CA LEU A 42 8.26 -2.45 51.98
C LEU A 42 7.62 -2.26 53.38
N LEU A 43 8.04 -3.03 54.38
CA LEU A 43 7.57 -2.86 55.75
C LEU A 43 7.89 -1.47 56.32
N LYS A 44 9.08 -0.93 56.01
CA LYS A 44 9.45 0.45 56.38
C LYS A 44 8.54 1.47 55.69
N LYS A 45 8.26 1.30 54.39
CA LYS A 45 7.31 2.15 53.66
C LYS A 45 5.93 2.12 54.32
N ILE A 46 5.40 0.93 54.61
CA ILE A 46 4.12 0.72 55.30
C ILE A 46 4.10 1.41 56.67
N LYS A 47 5.10 1.16 57.52
CA LYS A 47 5.19 1.78 58.86
C LYS A 47 5.32 3.32 58.81
N ASN A 48 5.80 3.89 57.70
CA ASN A 48 5.95 5.33 57.52
C ASN A 48 4.74 6.01 56.85
N ARG A 49 3.71 5.27 56.40
CA ARG A 49 2.50 5.87 55.86
C ARG A 49 1.76 6.62 56.98
N SER A 50 1.27 7.82 56.69
CA SER A 50 0.51 8.62 57.67
C SER A 50 -0.75 7.90 58.17
N SER A 51 -1.35 7.07 57.31
CA SER A 51 -2.54 6.25 57.56
C SER A 51 -2.29 5.02 58.46
N SER A 52 -1.04 4.64 58.71
CA SER A 52 -0.69 3.41 59.43
C SER A 52 -0.49 3.67 60.93
N SER A 53 -1.56 3.64 61.72
CA SER A 53 -1.50 3.93 63.16
C SER A 53 -0.85 2.81 63.99
N LYS A 54 -1.09 1.55 63.62
CA LYS A 54 -0.42 0.36 64.18
C LYS A 54 -0.17 -0.64 63.07
N VAL A 55 0.95 -1.36 63.11
CA VAL A 55 1.32 -2.40 62.15
C VAL A 55 1.73 -3.66 62.90
N MET A 56 1.19 -4.79 62.49
CA MET A 56 1.47 -6.11 63.05
C MET A 56 1.85 -7.07 61.92
N LEU A 57 2.91 -7.86 62.11
CA LEU A 57 3.31 -8.88 61.15
C LEU A 57 2.44 -10.13 61.33
N LEU A 58 1.98 -10.69 60.22
CA LEU A 58 1.17 -11.89 60.16
C LEU A 58 1.88 -12.96 59.32
N LYS A 59 1.83 -14.22 59.76
CA LYS A 59 2.30 -15.36 58.98
C LYS A 59 1.12 -16.28 58.65
N ASN A 60 1.08 -16.78 57.43
CA ASN A 60 0.08 -17.74 56.98
C ASN A 60 0.77 -18.96 56.38
N GLU A 61 0.50 -20.15 56.93
CA GLU A 61 1.08 -21.42 56.47
C GLU A 61 0.09 -22.29 55.65
N GLU A 62 -1.20 -21.92 55.56
CA GLU A 62 -2.24 -22.75 54.94
C GLU A 62 -3.21 -21.98 54.00
N ILE A 63 -2.68 -21.05 53.21
CA ILE A 63 -3.46 -20.11 52.38
C ILE A 63 -4.49 -20.77 51.44
N ASN A 64 -4.18 -21.96 50.93
CA ASN A 64 -5.04 -22.68 49.99
C ASN A 64 -6.33 -23.21 50.63
N LYS A 65 -6.35 -23.40 51.96
CA LYS A 65 -7.57 -23.83 52.67
C LYS A 65 -8.60 -22.71 52.75
N ILE A 66 -8.15 -21.45 52.81
CA ILE A 66 -9.02 -20.27 52.96
C ILE A 66 -10.08 -20.19 51.85
N LYS A 67 -9.71 -20.60 50.63
CA LYS A 67 -10.59 -20.57 49.45
C LYS A 67 -11.88 -21.39 49.62
N SER A 68 -11.97 -22.29 50.60
CA SER A 68 -13.15 -23.15 50.85
C SER A 68 -13.73 -23.04 52.27
N LEU A 69 -13.20 -22.18 53.13
CA LEU A 69 -13.66 -22.06 54.53
C LEU A 69 -15.00 -21.31 54.64
N LYS A 70 -15.92 -21.86 55.45
CA LYS A 70 -17.20 -21.25 55.79
C LYS A 70 -17.09 -20.17 56.87
N GLU A 71 -16.02 -20.18 57.64
CA GLU A 71 -15.76 -19.23 58.71
C GLU A 71 -14.25 -18.96 58.79
N ILE A 72 -13.89 -17.70 59.04
CA ILE A 72 -12.51 -17.23 59.15
C ILE A 72 -12.32 -16.51 60.48
N SER A 73 -11.28 -16.87 61.22
CA SER A 73 -10.83 -16.13 62.40
C SER A 73 -9.61 -15.26 62.04
N ILE A 74 -9.62 -13.99 62.44
CA ILE A 74 -8.47 -13.08 62.36
C ILE A 74 -8.14 -12.55 63.77
N GLU A 75 -6.89 -12.70 64.17
CA GLU A 75 -6.34 -12.00 65.34
C GLU A 75 -6.02 -10.55 64.95
N ILE A 76 -6.60 -9.60 65.67
CA ILE A 76 -6.28 -8.18 65.60
C ILE A 76 -5.38 -7.79 66.78
N PHE A 77 -5.08 -6.49 66.92
CA PHE A 77 -4.23 -6.00 68.01
C PHE A 77 -4.76 -6.40 69.39
N ASP A 78 -3.85 -6.49 70.37
CA ASP A 78 -4.16 -6.83 71.76
C ASP A 78 -4.73 -8.26 71.96
N LYS A 79 -4.46 -9.18 71.01
CA LYS A 79 -4.85 -10.61 70.99
C LYS A 79 -6.36 -10.85 70.92
N GLU A 80 -7.12 -9.90 70.39
CA GLU A 80 -8.54 -10.07 70.13
C GLU A 80 -8.76 -10.89 68.85
N ILE A 81 -9.49 -12.01 68.93
CA ILE A 81 -9.80 -12.88 67.78
C ILE A 81 -11.23 -12.61 67.32
N ILE A 82 -11.39 -12.24 66.06
CA ILE A 82 -12.69 -11.98 65.44
C ILE A 82 -13.01 -13.08 64.44
N LYS A 83 -14.21 -13.64 64.53
CA LYS A 83 -14.71 -14.64 63.59
C LYS A 83 -15.67 -14.01 62.58
N PHE A 84 -15.51 -14.35 61.31
CA PHE A 84 -16.37 -13.91 60.22
C PHE A 84 -16.96 -15.12 59.51
N LYS A 85 -18.28 -15.12 59.34
CA LYS A 85 -18.96 -16.15 58.57
C LYS A 85 -18.98 -15.74 57.10
N ASN A 86 -18.70 -16.67 56.19
CA ASN A 86 -18.63 -16.36 54.77
C ASN A 86 -19.98 -15.86 54.24
N LYS A 87 -19.92 -14.82 53.40
CA LYS A 87 -21.04 -14.26 52.65
C LYS A 87 -20.88 -14.53 51.15
N LYS A 88 -19.65 -14.38 50.63
CA LYS A 88 -19.32 -14.60 49.22
C LYS A 88 -18.00 -15.37 49.12
N ILE A 89 -17.97 -16.38 48.26
CA ILE A 89 -16.73 -16.99 47.76
C ILE A 89 -16.86 -17.04 46.25
N GLU A 90 -16.04 -16.27 45.55
CA GLU A 90 -16.06 -16.19 44.08
C GLU A 90 -14.69 -16.48 43.52
N LYS A 91 -14.61 -17.42 42.59
CA LYS A 91 -13.39 -17.76 41.87
C LYS A 91 -13.35 -16.96 40.57
N LEU A 92 -12.40 -16.02 40.46
CA LEU A 92 -12.21 -15.20 39.27
C LEU A 92 -11.45 -15.98 38.19
N ASP A 93 -10.40 -16.70 38.59
CA ASP A 93 -9.63 -17.62 37.75
C ASP A 93 -8.96 -18.72 38.59
N GLU A 94 -8.06 -19.51 38.00
CA GLU A 94 -7.37 -20.61 38.69
C GLU A 94 -6.63 -20.17 39.97
N ASN A 95 -6.11 -18.94 39.99
CA ASN A 95 -5.23 -18.44 41.04
C ASN A 95 -5.86 -17.36 41.94
N ASN A 96 -6.91 -16.67 41.46
CA ASN A 96 -7.54 -15.53 42.10
C ASN A 96 -8.93 -15.88 42.69
N THR A 97 -9.14 -15.57 43.97
CA THR A 97 -10.40 -15.84 44.68
C THR A 97 -10.78 -14.65 45.57
N ILE A 98 -12.04 -14.23 45.48
CA ILE A 98 -12.65 -13.27 46.40
C ILE A 98 -13.32 -14.06 47.52
N TRP A 99 -13.01 -13.70 48.77
CA TRP A 99 -13.72 -14.20 49.94
C TRP A 99 -14.21 -13.01 50.75
N SER A 100 -15.51 -12.93 51.03
CA SER A 100 -16.06 -11.92 51.93
C SER A 100 -16.89 -12.57 53.04
N GLY A 101 -16.92 -11.91 54.20
CA GLY A 101 -17.61 -12.40 55.37
C GLY A 101 -18.17 -11.28 56.24
N GLU A 102 -19.07 -11.67 57.14
CA GLU A 102 -19.76 -10.76 58.05
C GLU A 102 -19.87 -11.33 59.47
N ASN A 103 -19.98 -10.44 60.45
CA ASN A 103 -20.26 -10.77 61.84
C ASN A 103 -20.91 -9.57 62.55
N ASN A 104 -22.22 -9.63 62.81
CA ASN A 104 -22.95 -8.63 63.61
C ASN A 104 -22.67 -7.16 63.23
N GLY A 105 -22.65 -6.84 61.93
CA GLY A 105 -22.37 -5.49 61.41
C GLY A 105 -20.89 -5.20 61.10
N ASN A 106 -19.99 -6.12 61.44
CA ASN A 106 -18.59 -6.11 61.01
C ASN A 106 -18.45 -6.86 59.67
N ASN A 107 -17.46 -6.48 58.86
CA ASN A 107 -17.24 -7.08 57.55
C ASN A 107 -15.75 -7.31 57.26
N ILE A 108 -15.49 -8.19 56.31
CA ILE A 108 -14.17 -8.50 55.80
C ILE A 108 -14.27 -8.84 54.30
N ILE A 109 -13.30 -8.35 53.52
CA ILE A 109 -13.14 -8.69 52.10
C ILE A 109 -11.67 -9.06 51.88
N LEU A 110 -11.43 -10.24 51.31
CA LEU A 110 -10.11 -10.79 51.03
C LEU A 110 -9.99 -11.13 49.55
N ILE A 111 -8.92 -10.65 48.92
CA ILE A 111 -8.48 -11.04 47.59
C ILE A 111 -7.29 -11.97 47.75
N ILE A 112 -7.48 -13.23 47.39
CA ILE A 112 -6.50 -14.31 47.54
C ILE A 112 -5.89 -14.61 46.17
N ARG A 113 -4.59 -14.33 46.00
CA ARG A 113 -3.84 -14.49 44.74
C ARG A 113 -2.56 -15.30 44.98
N GLY A 114 -2.61 -16.60 44.72
CA GLY A 114 -1.53 -17.51 45.10
C GLY A 114 -1.25 -17.43 46.62
N GLU A 115 -0.03 -17.05 47.01
CA GLU A 115 0.39 -16.86 48.41
C GLU A 115 0.11 -15.46 48.98
N LYS A 116 -0.54 -14.59 48.21
CA LYS A 116 -0.83 -13.21 48.61
C LYS A 116 -2.28 -13.05 49.04
N ILE A 117 -2.50 -12.41 50.18
CA ILE A 117 -3.80 -11.92 50.62
C ILE A 117 -3.74 -10.40 50.71
N THR A 118 -4.61 -9.74 49.96
CA THR A 118 -4.89 -8.31 50.10
C THR A 118 -6.32 -8.17 50.61
N GLY A 119 -6.56 -7.39 51.66
CA GLY A 119 -7.91 -7.34 52.22
C GLY A 119 -8.19 -6.14 53.10
N SER A 120 -9.47 -5.96 53.41
CA SER A 120 -9.97 -4.97 54.35
C SER A 120 -10.87 -5.61 55.39
N VAL A 121 -10.83 -5.08 56.61
CA VAL A 121 -11.65 -5.51 57.74
C VAL A 121 -12.24 -4.27 58.40
N THR A 122 -13.55 -4.27 58.62
CA THR A 122 -14.23 -3.25 59.43
C THR A 122 -14.74 -3.90 60.70
N PHE A 123 -14.27 -3.46 61.86
CA PHE A 123 -14.68 -3.98 63.17
C PHE A 123 -14.94 -2.85 64.17
N GLN A 124 -16.13 -2.80 64.76
CA GLN A 124 -16.54 -1.78 65.73
C GLN A 124 -16.22 -0.33 65.29
N LYS A 125 -16.44 -0.03 64.00
CA LYS A 125 -16.09 1.23 63.29
C LYS A 125 -14.61 1.45 62.99
N GLU A 126 -13.71 0.64 63.54
CA GLU A 126 -12.30 0.67 63.17
C GLU A 126 -12.05 -0.08 61.87
N LYS A 127 -11.08 0.40 61.10
CA LYS A 127 -10.71 -0.16 59.80
C LYS A 127 -9.31 -0.75 59.86
N TYR A 128 -9.15 -1.90 59.23
CA TYR A 128 -7.88 -2.59 59.09
C TYR A 128 -7.64 -2.97 57.65
N LYS A 129 -6.37 -2.94 57.24
CA LYS A 129 -5.91 -3.44 55.94
C LYS A 129 -4.98 -4.62 56.14
N ILE A 130 -5.06 -5.59 55.23
CA ILE A 130 -4.16 -6.73 55.14
C ILE A 130 -3.36 -6.57 53.84
N GLU A 131 -2.04 -6.51 53.94
CA GLU A 131 -1.15 -6.39 52.78
C GLU A 131 -0.08 -7.48 52.80
N PRO A 132 0.27 -8.09 51.66
CA PRO A 132 1.32 -9.10 51.58
C PRO A 132 2.71 -8.44 51.59
N LEU A 133 3.66 -9.06 52.29
CA LEU A 133 5.09 -8.74 52.19
C LEU A 133 5.85 -9.72 51.28
N GLY A 134 5.26 -10.89 50.98
CA GLY A 134 5.85 -11.97 50.18
C GLY A 134 6.30 -13.17 51.02
N ASN A 135 6.49 -14.33 50.39
CA ASN A 135 6.84 -15.62 51.04
C ASN A 135 5.89 -15.98 52.19
N GLY A 136 4.57 -15.85 51.98
CA GLY A 136 3.55 -16.13 53.00
C GLY A 136 3.44 -15.12 54.16
N LEU A 137 4.30 -14.09 54.20
CA LEU A 137 4.23 -13.01 55.20
C LEU A 137 3.27 -11.91 54.75
N HIS A 138 2.53 -11.39 55.71
CA HIS A 138 1.54 -10.33 55.55
C HIS A 138 1.69 -9.31 56.69
N VAL A 139 1.03 -8.17 56.56
CA VAL A 139 0.87 -7.20 57.64
C VAL A 139 -0.58 -6.87 57.84
N LEU A 140 -0.99 -6.76 59.10
CA LEU A 140 -2.23 -6.12 59.51
C LEU A 140 -1.92 -4.68 59.89
N ILE A 141 -2.64 -3.75 59.27
CA ILE A 141 -2.47 -2.31 59.46
C ILE A 141 -3.76 -1.79 60.08
N LYS A 142 -3.69 -1.15 61.26
CA LYS A 142 -4.81 -0.34 61.77
C LYS A 142 -4.82 0.98 61.02
N PHE A 143 -5.85 1.17 60.21
CA PHE A 143 -5.96 2.26 59.25
C PHE A 143 -6.61 3.48 59.90
N ASP A 144 -5.88 4.60 59.91
CA ASP A 144 -6.35 5.89 60.41
C ASP A 144 -6.74 6.79 59.25
N GLU A 145 -8.04 6.83 58.96
CA GLU A 145 -8.58 7.64 57.87
C GLU A 145 -8.48 9.16 58.12
N THR A 146 -8.22 9.60 59.36
CA THR A 146 -8.08 11.03 59.67
C THR A 146 -6.73 11.61 59.24
N LYS A 147 -5.79 10.75 58.81
CA LYS A 147 -4.43 11.10 58.38
C LYS A 147 -4.23 11.02 56.86
N LEU A 148 -5.30 10.77 56.13
CA LEU A 148 -5.30 10.78 54.67
C LEU A 148 -5.33 12.22 54.13
N PRO A 149 -4.87 12.43 52.89
CA PRO A 149 -4.98 13.72 52.24
C PRO A 149 -6.44 14.10 51.95
N PRO A 150 -6.71 15.37 51.59
CA PRO A 150 -8.02 15.79 51.07
C PRO A 150 -8.43 14.97 49.83
N GLU A 151 -9.71 14.85 49.48
CA GLU A 151 -10.06 14.01 48.32
C GLU A 151 -9.54 14.58 47.01
N HIS A 152 -9.77 15.86 46.73
CA HIS A 152 -9.38 16.54 45.49
C HIS A 152 -9.14 18.04 45.77
N PRO A 153 -8.59 18.84 44.81
CA PRO A 153 -8.48 20.29 44.95
C PRO A 153 -9.84 21.00 45.03
N GLU A 154 -9.92 22.12 45.77
CA GLU A 154 -11.16 22.93 45.95
C GLU A 154 -11.80 23.39 44.62
N SER A 155 -11.00 23.59 43.57
CA SER A 155 -11.49 24.03 42.25
C SER A 155 -12.41 23.05 41.54
N PHE A 156 -12.40 21.77 41.93
CA PHE A 156 -13.18 20.70 41.28
C PHE A 156 -14.70 20.88 41.43
N GLU A 157 -15.17 21.43 42.55
CA GLU A 157 -16.60 21.56 42.90
C GLU A 157 -17.38 22.45 41.92
N SER A 158 -16.68 23.40 41.28
CA SER A 158 -17.23 24.28 40.23
C SER A 158 -17.68 23.56 38.95
N GLY A 159 -17.46 22.24 38.86
CA GLY A 159 -17.93 21.41 37.76
C GLY A 159 -17.13 21.59 36.46
N TYR A 160 -15.89 22.05 36.55
CA TYR A 160 -15.11 22.45 35.38
C TYR A 160 -13.63 22.04 35.48
N LEU A 161 -13.22 21.03 34.71
CA LEU A 161 -11.93 21.08 34.03
C LEU A 161 -12.23 21.64 32.63
N GLY A 162 -11.83 22.86 32.27
CA GLY A 162 -10.44 23.26 32.25
C GLY A 162 -9.70 22.76 31.00
N ILE A 163 -10.38 22.12 30.04
CA ILE A 163 -9.80 21.85 28.71
C ILE A 163 -9.68 23.19 27.97
N SER A 164 -8.52 23.81 28.15
CA SER A 164 -8.10 25.07 27.52
C SER A 164 -7.56 24.86 26.09
N ASP A 165 -8.12 23.89 25.35
CA ASP A 165 -7.88 23.79 23.92
C ASP A 165 -9.21 23.76 23.16
N SER A 166 -9.48 24.89 22.51
CA SER A 166 -10.62 25.21 21.66
C SER A 166 -10.76 24.34 20.40
N THR A 167 -9.98 23.28 20.23
CA THR A 167 -9.99 22.42 19.04
C THR A 167 -10.79 21.12 19.16
N VAL A 168 -11.23 20.72 20.37
CA VAL A 168 -11.94 19.43 20.58
C VAL A 168 -13.45 19.58 20.81
N TYR A 169 -13.94 20.76 21.20
CA TYR A 169 -15.38 21.01 21.39
C TYR A 169 -16.01 21.67 20.16
N ASN A 170 -16.21 20.90 19.09
CA ASN A 170 -17.31 21.21 18.20
C ASN A 170 -18.60 20.96 18.98
N LYS A 171 -19.32 22.06 19.21
CA LYS A 171 -20.65 22.15 19.80
C LYS A 171 -21.64 21.27 19.04
N TYR A 172 -21.60 19.96 19.28
CA TYR A 172 -22.66 19.06 18.86
C TYR A 172 -23.90 19.35 19.72
N ASP A 173 -24.96 19.58 18.97
CA ASP A 173 -26.23 20.13 19.36
C ASP A 173 -26.92 19.25 20.43
N LEU A 174 -26.80 19.63 21.72
CA LEU A 174 -27.58 19.07 22.83
C LEU A 174 -29.11 19.27 22.67
N LYS A 175 -29.59 19.79 21.54
CA LYS A 175 -31.02 20.00 21.24
C LYS A 175 -31.60 19.08 20.16
N LYS A 176 -30.89 18.02 19.71
CA LYS A 176 -31.41 17.15 18.63
C LYS A 176 -31.59 15.66 18.93
N ASN A 177 -31.64 15.24 20.20
CA ASN A 177 -32.20 13.94 20.57
C ASN A 177 -33.68 14.08 20.95
N ASN A 178 -34.52 14.37 19.95
CA ASN A 178 -35.95 14.20 20.08
C ASN A 178 -36.29 12.69 20.11
N LYS A 179 -36.92 12.27 21.21
CA LYS A 179 -37.52 10.96 21.49
C LYS A 179 -36.55 9.81 21.83
N ILE A 180 -36.05 9.82 23.06
CA ILE A 180 -35.99 8.56 23.83
C ILE A 180 -37.28 8.49 24.64
N ASN A 181 -38.32 7.91 24.03
CA ASN A 181 -39.40 7.29 24.80
C ASN A 181 -38.85 5.97 25.36
N MET A 182 -38.18 6.03 26.50
CA MET A 182 -38.00 4.86 27.37
C MET A 182 -38.59 5.25 28.72
N LEU A 183 -39.89 5.00 28.83
CA LEU A 183 -40.66 5.10 30.06
C LEU A 183 -39.96 4.36 31.20
N ASN A 184 -39.88 5.04 32.34
CA ASN A 184 -39.89 4.53 33.69
C ASN A 184 -40.21 3.02 33.79
N LYS A 185 -39.17 2.22 33.99
CA LYS A 185 -39.24 1.03 34.83
C LYS A 185 -37.83 0.75 35.32
N ALA A 186 -37.62 0.83 36.63
CA ALA A 186 -36.47 0.21 37.27
C ALA A 186 -36.49 -1.27 36.88
N THR A 187 -35.66 -1.65 35.91
CA THR A 187 -35.43 -3.03 35.56
C THR A 187 -34.65 -3.64 36.71
N THR A 188 -35.14 -4.76 37.24
CA THR A 188 -34.51 -5.56 38.30
C THR A 188 -33.23 -6.28 37.84
N THR A 189 -32.59 -5.80 36.77
CA THR A 189 -31.39 -6.35 36.16
C THR A 189 -30.21 -5.46 36.51
N THR A 190 -29.23 -6.01 37.22
CA THR A 190 -27.97 -5.36 37.54
C THR A 190 -27.21 -5.03 36.25
N THR A 191 -26.82 -3.75 36.08
CA THR A 191 -25.97 -3.28 34.97
C THR A 191 -24.50 -3.54 35.30
N THR A 192 -23.71 -3.97 34.31
CA THR A 192 -22.26 -4.12 34.48
C THR A 192 -21.54 -2.93 33.86
N ILE A 193 -20.58 -2.34 34.59
CA ILE A 193 -19.70 -1.29 34.05
C ILE A 193 -18.29 -1.87 33.97
N ASP A 194 -17.73 -1.92 32.77
CA ASP A 194 -16.39 -2.46 32.52
C ASP A 194 -15.31 -1.41 32.84
N VAL A 195 -14.38 -1.75 33.73
CA VAL A 195 -13.36 -0.82 34.23
C VAL A 195 -11.97 -1.28 33.79
N PHE A 196 -11.24 -0.38 33.13
CA PHE A 196 -9.81 -0.55 32.86
C PHE A 196 -9.00 0.21 33.91
N VAL A 197 -8.10 -0.49 34.59
CA VAL A 197 -7.25 0.11 35.63
C VAL A 197 -5.78 0.10 35.22
N ALA A 198 -5.25 1.27 34.90
CA ALA A 198 -3.83 1.51 34.73
C ALA A 198 -3.18 1.80 36.09
N TYR A 199 -1.90 1.48 36.26
CA TYR A 199 -1.13 1.88 37.44
C TYR A 199 0.32 2.23 37.09
N THR A 200 0.92 3.13 37.87
CA THR A 200 2.31 3.57 37.68
C THR A 200 3.30 2.62 38.38
N GLN A 201 4.58 2.72 38.01
CA GLN A 201 5.63 1.96 38.69
C GLN A 201 5.74 2.36 40.18
N SER A 202 5.61 3.66 40.48
CA SER A 202 5.67 4.16 41.86
C SER A 202 4.54 3.59 42.74
N ALA A 203 3.31 3.52 42.23
CA ALA A 203 2.19 2.88 42.92
C ALA A 203 2.42 1.37 43.12
N SER A 204 2.95 0.69 42.10
CA SER A 204 3.31 -0.73 42.18
C SER A 204 4.36 -1.00 43.27
N ASP A 205 5.41 -0.17 43.35
CA ASP A 205 6.51 -0.31 44.30
C ASP A 205 6.11 0.05 45.75
N ALA A 206 5.04 0.82 45.92
CA ALA A 206 4.47 1.19 47.21
C ALA A 206 3.48 0.15 47.76
N SER A 207 3.03 -0.80 46.93
CA SER A 207 2.08 -1.86 47.29
C SER A 207 2.75 -3.23 47.31
N GLY A 208 2.38 -4.07 48.27
CA GLY A 208 2.78 -5.48 48.29
C GLY A 208 2.15 -6.32 47.18
N ASP A 209 0.99 -5.88 46.69
CA ASP A 209 0.27 -6.52 45.60
C ASP A 209 -0.72 -5.57 44.91
N ILE A 210 -0.22 -4.75 43.99
CA ILE A 210 -1.03 -3.72 43.33
C ILE A 210 -2.28 -4.29 42.63
N ALA A 211 -2.17 -5.44 41.98
CA ALA A 211 -3.33 -6.08 41.36
C ALA A 211 -4.34 -6.65 42.37
N GLY A 212 -3.89 -7.09 43.55
CA GLY A 212 -4.79 -7.46 44.65
C GLY A 212 -5.51 -6.25 45.24
N LEU A 213 -4.82 -5.11 45.35
CA LEU A 213 -5.38 -3.83 45.78
C LEU A 213 -6.44 -3.31 44.79
N ILE A 214 -6.15 -3.36 43.48
CA ILE A 214 -7.09 -2.96 42.43
C ILE A 214 -8.36 -3.81 42.47
N GLN A 215 -8.22 -5.14 42.56
CA GLN A 215 -9.40 -6.02 42.67
C GLN A 215 -10.17 -5.75 43.96
N LEU A 216 -9.49 -5.50 45.09
CA LEU A 216 -10.16 -5.14 46.35
C LEU A 216 -10.96 -3.85 46.22
N ALA A 217 -10.44 -2.84 45.50
CA ALA A 217 -11.15 -1.59 45.27
C ALA A 217 -12.43 -1.77 44.44
N ILE A 218 -12.39 -2.64 43.42
CA ILE A 218 -13.56 -3.07 42.65
C ILE A 218 -14.60 -3.74 43.58
N GLU A 219 -14.17 -4.70 44.40
CA GLU A 219 -15.07 -5.42 45.31
C GLU A 219 -15.66 -4.53 46.42
N GLU A 220 -14.87 -3.61 46.98
CA GLU A 220 -15.38 -2.64 47.96
C GLU A 220 -16.41 -1.69 47.35
N THR A 221 -16.21 -1.30 46.09
CA THR A 221 -17.17 -0.47 45.36
C THR A 221 -18.46 -1.25 45.09
N ASN A 222 -18.36 -2.51 44.65
CA ASN A 222 -19.52 -3.40 44.46
C ASN A 222 -20.27 -3.66 45.77
N GLN A 223 -19.55 -3.86 46.88
CA GLN A 223 -20.17 -4.00 48.19
C GLN A 223 -20.89 -2.72 48.60
N SER A 224 -20.35 -1.53 48.29
CA SER A 224 -21.02 -0.26 48.56
C SER A 224 -22.31 -0.08 47.75
N TYR A 225 -22.35 -0.54 46.50
CA TYR A 225 -23.56 -0.55 45.68
C TYR A 225 -24.63 -1.47 46.26
N SER A 226 -24.24 -2.69 46.63
CA SER A 226 -25.13 -3.66 47.29
C SER A 226 -25.67 -3.13 48.64
N ASN A 227 -24.83 -2.47 49.44
CA ASN A 227 -25.22 -1.87 50.70
C ASN A 227 -26.29 -0.78 50.55
N SER A 228 -26.33 -0.12 49.38
CA SER A 228 -27.10 1.11 49.14
C SER A 228 -28.25 0.93 48.14
N ASP A 229 -28.61 -0.31 47.79
CA ASP A 229 -29.61 -0.66 46.78
C ASP A 229 -29.35 -0.01 45.39
N ILE A 230 -28.09 -0.05 44.96
CA ILE A 230 -27.66 0.39 43.63
C ILE A 230 -27.45 -0.85 42.75
N SER A 231 -28.12 -0.89 41.60
CA SER A 231 -28.13 -2.01 40.65
C SER A 231 -26.97 -1.93 39.65
N ILE A 232 -25.76 -1.70 40.14
CA ILE A 232 -24.51 -1.66 39.35
C ILE A 232 -23.55 -2.72 39.90
N ASN A 233 -22.81 -3.36 38.99
CA ASN A 233 -21.62 -4.15 39.30
C ASN A 233 -20.46 -3.66 38.43
N LEU A 234 -19.33 -3.29 39.05
CA LEU A 234 -18.09 -3.06 38.33
C LEU A 234 -17.44 -4.40 38.00
N ASN A 235 -16.98 -4.53 36.76
CA ASN A 235 -16.15 -5.63 36.31
C ASN A 235 -14.75 -5.09 35.96
N LEU A 236 -13.70 -5.77 36.43
CA LEU A 236 -12.33 -5.42 36.05
C LEU A 236 -12.04 -5.99 34.65
N ALA A 237 -12.25 -5.19 33.61
CA ALA A 237 -12.07 -5.61 32.23
C ALA A 237 -10.59 -5.86 31.89
N TYR A 238 -9.71 -4.98 32.37
CA TYR A 238 -8.27 -5.13 32.20
C TYR A 238 -7.49 -4.32 33.23
N THR A 239 -6.24 -4.72 33.49
CA THR A 239 -5.30 -3.92 34.27
C THR A 239 -3.89 -4.02 33.72
N THR A 240 -3.14 -2.92 33.74
CA THR A 240 -1.76 -2.89 33.23
C THR A 240 -0.88 -1.85 33.91
N LEU A 241 0.42 -2.14 33.95
CA LEU A 241 1.45 -1.16 34.30
C LEU A 241 1.64 -0.22 33.11
N VAL A 242 1.54 1.09 33.34
CA VAL A 242 1.84 2.09 32.32
C VAL A 242 3.28 2.57 32.44
N SER A 243 3.94 2.77 31.30
CA SER A 243 5.27 3.39 31.23
C SER A 243 5.16 4.91 31.41
N TYR A 244 4.73 5.33 32.60
CA TYR A 244 4.50 6.73 32.95
C TYR A 244 5.16 7.05 34.28
N THR A 245 5.86 8.18 34.33
CA THR A 245 6.36 8.76 35.59
C THR A 245 5.40 9.86 36.01
N GLU A 246 4.88 9.75 37.23
CA GLU A 246 3.97 10.72 37.84
C GLU A 246 4.56 12.13 37.79
N SER A 247 3.75 13.12 37.45
CA SER A 247 4.20 14.51 37.35
C SER A 247 4.35 15.20 38.70
N GLY A 248 3.74 14.61 39.75
CA GLY A 248 3.54 15.26 41.04
C GLY A 248 2.28 16.16 41.11
N SER A 249 1.51 16.26 40.02
CA SER A 249 0.27 17.05 39.95
C SER A 249 -0.89 16.19 39.42
N PHE A 250 -1.96 16.08 40.21
CA PHE A 250 -3.18 15.37 39.80
C PHE A 250 -3.78 15.95 38.51
N ASP A 251 -3.85 17.28 38.37
CA ASP A 251 -4.34 17.93 37.16
C ASP A 251 -3.53 17.55 35.91
N THR A 252 -2.20 17.47 36.05
CA THR A 252 -1.35 17.09 34.92
C THR A 252 -1.49 15.61 34.59
N ASP A 253 -1.53 14.75 35.60
CA ASP A 253 -1.63 13.30 35.43
C ASP A 253 -2.97 12.91 34.81
N ILE A 254 -4.09 13.53 35.20
CA ILE A 254 -5.39 13.23 34.59
C ILE A 254 -5.51 13.77 33.17
N ASN A 255 -4.99 14.96 32.87
CA ASN A 255 -5.02 15.51 31.52
C ASN A 255 -4.21 14.64 30.54
N ARG A 256 -3.05 14.13 30.98
CA ARG A 256 -2.26 13.14 30.23
C ARG A 256 -2.95 11.80 30.07
N PHE A 257 -3.77 11.40 31.04
CA PHE A 257 -4.52 10.15 30.96
C PHE A 257 -5.75 10.24 30.04
N ILE A 258 -6.30 11.45 29.83
CA ILE A 258 -7.47 11.69 28.96
C ILE A 258 -7.05 11.96 27.51
N ASN A 259 -5.91 12.60 27.28
CA ASN A 259 -5.50 13.03 25.95
C ASN A 259 -4.89 11.86 25.15
N PRO A 260 -5.46 11.50 23.98
CA PRO A 260 -5.01 10.34 23.22
C PRO A 260 -3.75 10.57 22.37
N SER A 261 -3.13 11.75 22.44
CA SER A 261 -2.09 12.16 21.50
C SER A 261 -1.11 13.19 22.04
N ASP A 262 -0.94 13.28 23.36
CA ASP A 262 0.02 14.22 23.97
C ASP A 262 1.42 13.61 24.19
N GLY A 263 1.61 12.35 23.80
CA GLY A 263 2.86 11.61 23.94
C GLY A 263 3.01 10.90 25.29
N TYR A 264 2.01 10.96 26.16
CA TYR A 264 1.98 10.28 27.44
C TYR A 264 0.82 9.30 27.50
N MET A 265 1.11 8.04 27.80
CA MET A 265 0.08 7.00 27.97
C MET A 265 -0.86 6.82 26.77
N ASP A 266 -0.59 7.37 25.57
CA ASP A 266 -1.48 7.29 24.39
C ASP A 266 -2.01 5.87 24.11
N ASN A 267 -1.19 4.83 24.39
CA ASN A 267 -1.53 3.43 24.21
C ASN A 267 -2.70 2.95 25.09
N ILE A 268 -3.01 3.63 26.19
CA ILE A 268 -4.13 3.30 27.09
C ILE A 268 -5.48 3.42 26.37
N HIS A 269 -5.60 4.32 25.39
CA HIS A 269 -6.84 4.46 24.62
C HIS A 269 -7.05 3.26 23.69
N THR A 270 -5.98 2.72 23.12
CA THR A 270 -6.02 1.45 22.38
C THR A 270 -6.44 0.30 23.29
N LEU A 271 -5.86 0.20 24.49
CA LEU A 271 -6.21 -0.85 25.46
C LEU A 271 -7.64 -0.71 25.98
N ARG A 272 -8.09 0.50 26.35
CA ARG A 272 -9.48 0.79 26.73
C ARG A 272 -10.45 0.27 25.67
N ASN A 273 -10.15 0.52 24.41
CA ASN A 273 -10.98 0.06 23.29
C ASN A 273 -10.91 -1.46 23.11
N GLN A 274 -9.71 -2.06 23.20
CA GLN A 274 -9.49 -3.50 23.05
C GLN A 274 -10.26 -4.33 24.08
N TYR A 275 -10.36 -3.83 25.30
CA TYR A 275 -11.02 -4.49 26.42
C TYR A 275 -12.42 -3.93 26.71
N TYR A 276 -12.95 -3.10 25.81
CA TYR A 276 -14.30 -2.51 25.89
C TYR A 276 -14.59 -1.82 27.24
N ALA A 277 -13.60 -1.14 27.81
CA ALA A 277 -13.75 -0.54 29.13
C ALA A 277 -14.50 0.81 29.08
N ASP A 278 -15.65 0.85 29.75
CA ASP A 278 -16.49 2.03 29.91
C ASP A 278 -15.80 3.13 30.70
N VAL A 279 -15.09 2.77 31.77
CA VAL A 279 -14.41 3.69 32.69
C VAL A 279 -12.93 3.34 32.81
N CYS A 280 -12.07 4.35 32.88
CA CYS A 280 -10.64 4.19 33.08
C CYS A 280 -10.18 4.81 34.40
N VAL A 281 -9.39 4.08 35.16
CA VAL A 281 -8.81 4.56 36.42
C VAL A 281 -7.29 4.44 36.36
N LEU A 282 -6.58 5.48 36.75
CA LEU A 282 -5.13 5.46 36.92
C LEU A 282 -4.79 5.48 38.42
N ILE A 283 -4.11 4.43 38.88
CA ILE A 283 -3.60 4.36 40.26
C ILE A 283 -2.19 4.95 40.33
N ILE A 284 -2.01 5.96 41.17
CA ILE A 284 -0.75 6.69 41.36
C ILE A 284 -0.30 6.72 42.83
N ASN A 285 0.94 7.14 43.07
CA ASN A 285 1.54 7.33 44.38
C ASN A 285 1.87 8.82 44.63
N ASN A 286 0.83 9.65 44.58
CA ASN A 286 0.88 11.07 44.92
C ASN A 286 -0.07 11.34 46.09
N ASP A 287 0.45 11.77 47.23
CA ASP A 287 -0.29 11.98 48.48
C ASP A 287 -0.82 13.42 48.62
N ALA A 288 -0.83 14.23 47.56
CA ALA A 288 -1.44 15.55 47.58
C ALA A 288 -2.96 15.49 47.78
N TYR A 289 -3.61 14.46 47.18
CA TYR A 289 -5.04 14.23 47.19
C TYR A 289 -5.34 12.73 47.16
N CYS A 290 -6.55 12.31 47.52
CA CYS A 290 -6.95 10.90 47.38
C CYS A 290 -7.40 10.54 45.96
N GLY A 291 -7.89 11.49 45.17
CA GLY A 291 -8.38 11.24 43.83
C GLY A 291 -8.69 12.50 43.04
N LEU A 292 -8.90 12.33 41.74
CA LEU A 292 -9.44 13.37 40.86
C LEU A 292 -10.16 12.69 39.70
N ALA A 293 -11.46 12.94 39.56
CA ALA A 293 -12.22 12.59 38.37
C ALA A 293 -12.05 13.65 37.28
N ALA A 294 -12.22 13.26 36.01
CA ALA A 294 -12.19 14.21 34.88
C ALA A 294 -13.31 15.26 34.95
N GLY A 295 -14.37 14.97 35.69
CA GLY A 295 -15.52 15.85 35.87
C GLY A 295 -16.71 15.14 36.50
N ILE A 296 -17.82 15.85 36.59
CA ILE A 296 -19.08 15.36 37.17
C ILE A 296 -20.07 15.10 36.04
N ASN A 297 -20.64 13.89 35.98
CA ASN A 297 -21.58 13.46 34.95
C ASN A 297 -21.02 13.53 33.51
N VAL A 298 -19.91 12.82 33.29
CA VAL A 298 -19.16 12.88 32.04
C VAL A 298 -19.81 12.06 30.92
N ASN A 299 -19.33 12.29 29.70
CA ASN A 299 -19.58 11.43 28.55
C ASN A 299 -18.44 10.41 28.39
N GLU A 300 -18.59 9.56 27.38
CA GLU A 300 -17.64 8.52 26.99
C GLU A 300 -16.17 9.00 26.91
N SER A 301 -15.93 10.14 26.25
CA SER A 301 -14.58 10.67 26.00
C SER A 301 -13.86 11.13 27.27
N ALA A 302 -14.59 11.41 28.34
CA ALA A 302 -14.05 11.94 29.60
C ALA A 302 -14.25 10.96 30.79
N ALA A 303 -14.60 9.69 30.55
CA ALA A 303 -14.76 8.69 31.60
C ALA A 303 -13.42 8.16 32.16
N PHE A 304 -12.64 9.07 32.75
CA PHE A 304 -11.32 8.82 33.32
C PHE A 304 -11.22 9.42 34.74
N CYS A 305 -10.54 8.74 35.65
CA CYS A 305 -10.15 9.30 36.94
C CYS A 305 -8.77 8.81 37.40
N VAL A 306 -8.20 9.51 38.36
CA VAL A 306 -6.90 9.21 38.99
C VAL A 306 -7.13 9.01 40.48
N VAL A 307 -6.48 8.00 41.08
CA VAL A 307 -6.66 7.65 42.50
C VAL A 307 -5.31 7.37 43.16
N HIS A 308 -5.09 7.94 44.35
CA HIS A 308 -3.93 7.59 45.17
C HIS A 308 -4.07 6.17 45.73
N TYR A 309 -3.05 5.34 45.58
CA TYR A 309 -3.12 3.90 45.90
C TYR A 309 -3.58 3.61 47.34
N ASP A 310 -3.13 4.39 48.34
CA ASP A 310 -3.50 4.16 49.74
C ASP A 310 -4.93 4.63 50.08
N CYS A 311 -5.52 5.51 49.27
CA CYS A 311 -6.92 5.92 49.42
C CYS A 311 -7.90 5.00 48.67
N ALA A 312 -7.41 4.19 47.72
CA ALA A 312 -8.25 3.38 46.85
C ALA A 312 -9.14 2.38 47.62
N THR A 313 -8.62 1.78 48.68
CA THR A 313 -9.31 0.78 49.52
C THR A 313 -9.40 1.21 50.99
N GLY A 314 -10.43 0.74 51.69
CA GLY A 314 -10.75 1.10 53.09
C GLY A 314 -11.30 2.52 53.27
N TYR A 315 -10.79 3.48 52.50
CA TYR A 315 -11.31 4.85 52.43
C TYR A 315 -12.28 5.10 51.26
N TYR A 316 -12.31 4.16 50.31
CA TYR A 316 -13.27 4.06 49.21
C TYR A 316 -13.15 5.15 48.13
N SER A 317 -11.98 5.80 47.99
CA SER A 317 -11.82 6.86 46.98
C SER A 317 -11.89 6.34 45.54
N PHE A 318 -11.59 5.05 45.29
CA PHE A 318 -11.80 4.44 43.97
C PHE A 318 -13.26 4.53 43.51
N GLY A 319 -14.20 4.12 44.38
CA GLY A 319 -15.64 4.22 44.10
C GLY A 319 -16.12 5.68 44.10
N HIS A 320 -15.55 6.53 44.95
CA HIS A 320 -15.85 7.98 45.00
C HIS A 320 -15.62 8.66 43.65
N GLU A 321 -14.44 8.48 43.05
CA GLU A 321 -14.10 9.11 41.78
C GLU A 321 -14.97 8.58 40.62
N ILE A 322 -15.27 7.28 40.58
CA ILE A 322 -16.21 6.72 39.60
C ILE A 322 -17.62 7.33 39.80
N GLY A 323 -18.02 7.54 41.06
CA GLY A 323 -19.27 8.22 41.41
C GLY A 323 -19.37 9.63 40.80
N HIS A 324 -18.29 10.40 40.81
CA HIS A 324 -18.24 11.70 40.13
C HIS A 324 -18.49 11.57 38.63
N LEU A 325 -17.83 10.63 37.94
CA LEU A 325 -18.04 10.40 36.51
C LEU A 325 -19.53 10.12 36.19
N GLN A 326 -20.24 9.45 37.09
CA GLN A 326 -21.68 9.18 36.97
C GLN A 326 -22.58 10.36 37.37
N GLY A 327 -22.07 11.38 38.07
CA GLY A 327 -22.79 12.59 38.44
C GLY A 327 -23.07 12.76 39.93
N ALA A 328 -22.53 11.90 40.79
CA ALA A 328 -22.60 12.10 42.23
C ALA A 328 -21.75 13.30 42.66
N ARG A 329 -22.25 14.05 43.63
CA ARG A 329 -21.61 15.22 44.25
C ARG A 329 -21.40 15.00 45.74
N HIS A 330 -20.54 15.84 46.30
CA HIS A 330 -20.29 15.85 47.73
C HIS A 330 -21.50 16.26 48.54
N ASP A 331 -21.41 16.16 49.87
CA ASP A 331 -22.45 16.72 50.72
C ASP A 331 -22.59 18.23 50.50
N ARG A 332 -23.80 18.74 50.75
CA ARG A 332 -24.16 20.12 50.40
C ARG A 332 -23.40 21.21 51.13
N ASN A 333 -22.76 20.88 52.25
CA ASN A 333 -22.03 21.88 52.99
C ASN A 333 -20.64 22.11 52.40
N VAL A 334 -20.11 21.12 51.70
CA VAL A 334 -18.91 21.25 50.88
C VAL A 334 -19.28 21.73 49.48
N ASP A 335 -20.22 21.05 48.81
CA ASP A 335 -20.66 21.40 47.45
C ASP A 335 -22.13 21.83 47.40
N ALA A 336 -22.37 23.14 47.32
CA ALA A 336 -23.71 23.72 47.21
C ALA A 336 -24.35 23.59 45.80
N THR A 337 -23.67 22.97 44.83
CA THR A 337 -24.08 22.94 43.42
C THR A 337 -25.20 21.93 43.18
N MET A 338 -26.34 22.40 42.66
CA MET A 338 -27.54 21.56 42.45
C MET A 338 -27.63 20.90 41.06
N THR A 339 -26.59 21.05 40.22
CA THR A 339 -26.54 20.48 38.86
C THR A 339 -25.45 19.41 38.78
N PRO A 340 -25.62 18.30 38.06
CA PRO A 340 -26.75 17.99 37.18
C PRO A 340 -27.99 17.49 37.92
N TYR A 341 -27.83 17.03 39.18
CA TYR A 341 -28.91 16.47 39.97
C TYR A 341 -28.97 17.13 41.34
N GLN A 342 -30.07 17.85 41.63
CA GLN A 342 -30.29 18.53 42.92
C GLN A 342 -30.22 17.57 44.11
N TYR A 343 -30.62 16.32 43.91
CA TYR A 343 -30.63 15.27 44.92
C TYR A 343 -29.33 14.46 44.97
N GLY A 344 -28.33 14.82 44.17
CA GLY A 344 -27.13 14.02 43.95
C GLY A 344 -26.02 14.21 44.96
N HIS A 345 -26.32 14.51 46.23
CA HIS A 345 -25.29 14.83 47.24
C HIS A 345 -25.03 13.71 48.25
N GLY A 346 -23.83 13.71 48.84
CA GLY A 346 -23.49 12.89 50.00
C GLY A 346 -24.27 13.28 51.27
N PHE A 347 -24.29 12.39 52.25
CA PHE A 347 -24.93 12.60 53.56
C PHE A 347 -23.94 12.49 54.72
N ILE A 348 -24.03 13.42 55.66
CA ILE A 348 -23.26 13.45 56.90
C ILE A 348 -24.20 13.41 58.11
N TYR A 349 -23.86 12.61 59.11
CA TYR A 349 -24.62 12.52 60.36
C TYR A 349 -23.72 12.74 61.58
N PRO A 350 -23.50 14.01 62.00
CA PRO A 350 -22.59 14.36 63.08
C PRO A 350 -22.89 13.65 64.40
N THR A 351 -24.18 13.53 64.78
CA THR A 351 -24.60 12.89 66.03
C THR A 351 -24.19 11.42 66.14
N GLY A 352 -24.10 10.71 65.01
CA GLY A 352 -23.69 9.30 64.98
C GLY A 352 -22.22 9.10 64.64
N HIS A 353 -21.49 10.18 64.35
CA HIS A 353 -20.10 10.18 63.92
C HIS A 353 -19.87 9.31 62.68
N TRP A 354 -20.70 9.46 61.64
CA TRP A 354 -20.49 8.79 60.35
C TRP A 354 -20.97 9.62 59.14
N ARG A 355 -20.45 9.28 57.96
CA ARG A 355 -20.73 9.93 56.67
C ARG A 355 -20.70 8.94 55.50
N THR A 356 -21.49 9.18 54.46
CA THR A 356 -21.49 8.35 53.23
C THR A 356 -20.28 8.62 52.34
N ILE A 357 -20.05 7.79 51.31
CA ILE A 357 -18.87 7.83 50.43
C ILE A 357 -18.57 9.22 49.85
N MET A 358 -19.59 9.95 49.38
CA MET A 358 -19.40 11.30 48.81
C MET A 358 -19.31 12.42 49.86
N ALA A 359 -19.61 12.18 51.12
CA ALA A 359 -19.60 13.23 52.14
C ALA A 359 -18.21 13.42 52.73
N TYR A 360 -17.93 14.61 53.26
CA TYR A 360 -16.67 15.06 53.85
C TYR A 360 -16.77 15.18 55.37
N PRO A 361 -15.65 15.14 56.12
CA PRO A 361 -15.66 15.28 57.58
C PRO A 361 -15.68 16.76 58.05
N THR A 362 -15.99 17.71 57.18
CA THR A 362 -15.89 19.17 57.45
C THR A 362 -16.73 19.62 58.65
N TYR A 363 -17.93 19.07 58.82
CA TYR A 363 -18.87 19.42 59.90
C TYR A 363 -18.84 18.42 61.06
N CYS A 364 -17.94 17.44 60.99
CA CYS A 364 -17.78 16.37 61.96
C CYS A 364 -16.43 15.68 61.70
N SER A 365 -15.37 16.18 62.35
CA SER A 365 -13.99 15.76 62.09
C SER A 365 -13.71 14.29 62.41
N ASP A 366 -14.53 13.67 63.25
CA ASP A 366 -14.47 12.26 63.63
C ASP A 366 -15.56 11.41 62.96
N CYS A 367 -16.27 11.94 61.95
CA CYS A 367 -17.26 11.17 61.21
C CYS A 367 -16.61 10.15 60.30
N THR A 368 -16.72 8.88 60.69
CA THR A 368 -16.19 7.75 59.93
C THR A 368 -16.88 7.64 58.58
N ARG A 369 -16.11 7.52 57.48
CA ARG A 369 -16.69 7.21 56.17
C ARG A 369 -17.16 5.77 56.12
N ILE A 370 -18.46 5.55 56.02
CA ILE A 370 -19.05 4.22 55.89
C ILE A 370 -19.14 3.81 54.41
N GLN A 371 -19.12 2.50 54.15
CA GLN A 371 -19.22 1.91 52.81
C GLN A 371 -20.66 1.94 52.26
N TYR A 372 -21.27 3.12 52.29
CA TYR A 372 -22.63 3.39 51.86
C TYR A 372 -22.70 4.69 51.06
N TRP A 373 -23.59 4.72 50.09
CA TRP A 373 -24.01 5.91 49.36
C TRP A 373 -25.25 6.51 50.03
N SER A 374 -25.45 7.82 49.90
CA SER A 374 -26.68 8.45 50.41
C SER A 374 -27.90 7.88 49.71
N ASN A 375 -28.86 7.42 50.51
CA ASN A 375 -30.11 6.81 50.07
C ASN A 375 -31.18 6.96 51.17
N PRO A 376 -32.25 7.75 50.95
CA PRO A 376 -33.32 7.95 51.93
C PRO A 376 -34.18 6.70 52.19
N ASP A 377 -34.07 5.66 51.36
CA ASP A 377 -34.79 4.39 51.54
C ASP A 377 -34.00 3.39 52.39
N LYS A 378 -32.76 3.73 52.79
CA LYS A 378 -31.87 2.88 53.59
C LYS A 378 -31.53 3.53 54.92
N THR A 379 -31.29 2.68 55.92
CA THR A 379 -30.85 3.11 57.25
C THR A 379 -29.49 2.52 57.60
N TYR A 380 -28.70 3.27 58.36
CA TYR A 380 -27.50 2.80 59.04
C TYR A 380 -27.67 3.08 60.53
N ASN A 381 -27.55 2.05 61.37
CA ASN A 381 -27.86 2.12 62.81
C ASN A 381 -29.23 2.77 63.09
N ASN A 382 -30.26 2.38 62.33
CA ASN A 382 -31.64 2.91 62.40
C ASN A 382 -31.80 4.40 62.03
N VAL A 383 -30.79 5.04 61.44
CA VAL A 383 -30.87 6.42 60.94
C VAL A 383 -30.93 6.42 59.43
N VAL A 384 -31.90 7.13 58.85
CA VAL A 384 -32.04 7.28 57.39
C VAL A 384 -30.83 8.01 56.82
N MET A 385 -30.26 7.49 55.73
CA MET A 385 -29.01 7.98 55.13
C MET A 385 -29.23 9.06 54.05
N GLY A 386 -30.06 10.06 54.33
CA GLY A 386 -30.27 11.20 53.44
C GLY A 386 -31.72 11.62 53.27
N THR A 387 -31.98 12.42 52.23
CA THR A 387 -33.31 12.89 51.86
C THR A 387 -33.56 12.68 50.37
N THR A 388 -34.82 12.57 49.97
CA THR A 388 -35.19 12.46 48.55
C THR A 388 -34.89 13.73 47.75
N THR A 389 -34.75 14.88 48.44
CA THR A 389 -34.59 16.19 47.79
C THR A 389 -33.13 16.51 47.51
N TYR A 390 -32.22 16.10 48.39
CA TYR A 390 -30.84 16.57 48.36
C TYR A 390 -29.80 15.45 48.46
N GLU A 391 -29.98 14.48 49.35
CA GLU A 391 -28.96 13.47 49.65
C GLU A 391 -29.40 12.07 49.20
N ASN A 392 -29.33 11.82 47.89
CA ASN A 392 -29.68 10.56 47.25
C ASN A 392 -28.75 10.25 46.05
N ASN A 393 -27.47 9.99 46.32
CA ASN A 393 -26.52 9.52 45.31
C ASN A 393 -26.96 8.20 44.68
N ALA A 394 -27.60 7.31 45.45
CA ALA A 394 -28.05 6.01 44.95
C ALA A 394 -28.98 6.15 43.73
N ARG A 395 -29.86 7.15 43.74
CA ARG A 395 -30.71 7.48 42.59
C ARG A 395 -29.90 7.91 41.37
N VAL A 396 -28.93 8.81 41.53
CA VAL A 396 -28.09 9.28 40.42
C VAL A 396 -27.34 8.12 39.75
N LEU A 397 -26.72 7.26 40.57
CA LEU A 397 -25.94 6.13 40.07
C LEU A 397 -26.82 5.14 39.29
N ASN A 398 -28.02 4.82 39.80
CA ASN A 398 -29.00 3.99 39.09
C ASN A 398 -29.52 4.64 37.80
N GLU A 399 -29.82 5.94 37.80
CA GLU A 399 -30.28 6.67 36.61
C GLU A 399 -29.22 6.72 35.50
N ARG A 400 -27.92 6.67 35.87
CA ARG A 400 -26.80 6.76 34.92
C ARG A 400 -26.16 5.43 34.55
N ALA A 401 -26.48 4.34 35.26
CA ALA A 401 -25.92 3.00 35.03
C ALA A 401 -25.91 2.60 33.55
N SER A 402 -27.09 2.53 32.91
CA SER A 402 -27.22 2.09 31.52
C SER A 402 -26.49 3.00 30.54
N ALA A 403 -26.41 4.31 30.82
CA ALA A 403 -25.71 5.22 29.92
C ALA A 403 -24.18 5.03 29.98
N VAL A 404 -23.64 4.65 31.13
CA VAL A 404 -22.19 4.43 31.33
C VAL A 404 -21.77 3.05 30.81
N GLU A 405 -22.58 2.01 31.02
CA GLU A 405 -22.39 0.65 30.43
C GLU A 405 -22.34 0.64 28.89
N ASN A 406 -22.79 1.72 28.24
CA ASN A 406 -22.75 1.87 26.80
C ASN A 406 -21.64 2.82 26.31
N PHE A 407 -20.66 3.16 27.15
CA PHE A 407 -19.51 3.95 26.72
C PHE A 407 -18.55 3.14 25.84
N ARG A 408 -18.50 1.81 25.97
CA ARG A 408 -17.75 0.95 25.03
C ARG A 408 -18.52 -0.34 24.70
N ILE A 409 -19.19 -0.34 23.56
CA ILE A 409 -19.89 -1.53 23.06
C ILE A 409 -18.94 -2.38 22.19
N ALA A 410 -18.91 -3.69 22.43
CA ALA A 410 -18.21 -4.64 21.57
C ALA A 410 -18.82 -4.67 20.15
N PRO A 411 -18.00 -4.75 19.09
CA PRO A 411 -18.49 -4.67 17.72
C PRO A 411 -19.21 -5.96 17.34
N THR A 412 -20.27 -5.86 16.52
CA THR A 412 -20.87 -7.05 15.90
C THR A 412 -19.90 -7.61 14.87
N THR A 413 -19.26 -8.75 15.18
CA THR A 413 -18.31 -9.42 14.26
C THR A 413 -18.95 -10.51 13.40
N SER A 414 -20.21 -10.87 13.64
CA SER A 414 -20.98 -11.81 12.82
C SER A 414 -22.50 -11.63 12.99
N GLY A 415 -23.29 -12.00 11.99
CA GLY A 415 -24.76 -11.98 12.06
C GLY A 415 -25.37 -10.66 11.62
N THR A 416 -26.47 -10.26 12.26
CA THR A 416 -27.19 -9.02 11.90
C THR A 416 -26.92 -7.96 12.96
N LEU A 417 -26.57 -6.73 12.56
CA LEU A 417 -26.44 -5.63 13.51
C LEU A 417 -27.78 -5.38 14.20
N ALA A 418 -27.77 -5.40 15.54
CA ALA A 418 -28.96 -5.17 16.35
C ALA A 418 -29.34 -3.68 16.44
N GLN A 419 -28.34 -2.80 16.33
CA GLN A 419 -28.48 -1.35 16.47
C GLN A 419 -27.37 -0.62 15.72
N ASN A 420 -27.42 0.72 15.72
CA ASN A 420 -26.36 1.53 15.13
C ASN A 420 -25.04 1.24 15.84
N GLU A 421 -23.99 1.00 15.05
CA GLU A 421 -22.64 0.76 15.56
C GLU A 421 -21.66 1.74 14.93
N THR A 422 -20.67 2.14 15.73
CA THR A 422 -19.52 2.89 15.24
C THR A 422 -18.26 2.14 15.61
N TRP A 423 -17.49 1.73 14.61
CA TRP A 423 -16.22 1.04 14.79
C TRP A 423 -15.08 2.04 14.74
N TYR A 424 -14.29 2.09 15.81
CA TYR A 424 -13.18 3.05 15.99
C TYR A 424 -11.79 2.41 15.81
N TYR A 425 -11.71 1.09 15.70
CA TYR A 425 -10.48 0.30 15.83
C TYR A 425 -10.47 -0.90 14.87
N THR A 426 -9.48 -1.78 15.02
CA THR A 426 -9.38 -3.00 14.22
C THR A 426 -10.50 -3.96 14.57
N VAL A 427 -11.33 -4.31 13.58
CA VAL A 427 -12.42 -5.28 13.71
C VAL A 427 -12.11 -6.47 12.81
N ASP A 428 -11.92 -7.62 13.46
CA ASP A 428 -11.84 -8.93 12.80
C ASP A 428 -13.24 -9.51 12.67
N VAL A 429 -13.72 -9.60 11.43
CA VAL A 429 -15.03 -10.19 11.12
C VAL A 429 -14.91 -11.71 11.28
N THR A 430 -15.80 -12.31 12.06
CA THR A 430 -15.80 -13.76 12.36
C THR A 430 -16.95 -14.51 11.67
N GLY A 431 -17.85 -13.80 10.99
CA GLY A 431 -18.91 -14.36 10.16
C GLY A 431 -19.55 -13.28 9.28
N ASN A 432 -20.41 -13.67 8.33
CA ASN A 432 -21.08 -12.68 7.47
C ASN A 432 -21.91 -11.70 8.30
N ILE A 433 -21.80 -10.42 7.99
CA ILE A 433 -22.51 -9.33 8.66
C ILE A 433 -23.59 -8.75 7.73
N THR A 434 -24.78 -8.56 8.27
CA THR A 434 -25.90 -7.88 7.59
C THR A 434 -26.30 -6.62 8.35
N ILE A 435 -26.41 -5.50 7.64
CA ILE A 435 -26.87 -4.22 8.18
C ILE A 435 -28.35 -4.03 7.75
N PRO A 436 -29.32 -4.21 8.67
CA PRO A 436 -30.75 -4.16 8.34
C PRO A 436 -31.27 -2.73 8.17
N SER A 437 -32.48 -2.60 7.61
CA SER A 437 -33.16 -1.31 7.45
C SER A 437 -33.25 -0.52 8.76
N GLY A 438 -32.97 0.79 8.69
CA GLY A 438 -32.96 1.70 9.84
C GLY A 438 -31.69 1.66 10.70
N VAL A 439 -30.77 0.72 10.43
CA VAL A 439 -29.50 0.60 11.15
C VAL A 439 -28.34 1.14 10.31
N THR A 440 -27.41 1.81 10.97
CA THR A 440 -26.19 2.38 10.38
C THR A 440 -24.96 1.78 11.04
N LEU A 441 -24.04 1.27 10.21
CA LEU A 441 -22.66 0.99 10.60
C LEU A 441 -21.77 2.14 10.14
N THR A 442 -21.05 2.77 11.08
CA THR A 442 -20.04 3.79 10.79
C THR A 442 -18.64 3.25 11.07
N ILE A 443 -17.79 3.18 10.06
CA ILE A 443 -16.37 2.83 10.19
C ILE A 443 -15.57 4.14 10.22
N GLN A 444 -14.93 4.42 11.35
CA GLN A 444 -14.19 5.66 11.57
C GLN A 444 -12.82 5.65 10.88
N SER A 445 -12.21 6.84 10.74
CA SER A 445 -10.94 7.03 10.05
C SER A 445 -9.77 6.24 10.64
N SER A 446 -9.78 5.94 11.94
CA SER A 446 -8.75 5.13 12.61
C SER A 446 -9.00 3.62 12.55
N ALA A 447 -10.16 3.20 12.05
CA ALA A 447 -10.56 1.80 12.09
C ALA A 447 -9.91 0.98 10.95
N THR A 448 -9.61 -0.27 11.26
CA THR A 448 -9.20 -1.27 10.27
C THR A 448 -10.25 -2.38 10.24
N VAL A 449 -10.75 -2.75 9.08
CA VAL A 449 -11.70 -3.87 8.96
C VAL A 449 -11.04 -5.02 8.23
N ASN A 450 -10.98 -6.17 8.91
CA ASN A 450 -10.46 -7.42 8.38
C ASN A 450 -11.63 -8.37 8.10
N PRO A 451 -12.06 -8.53 6.84
CA PRO A 451 -13.21 -9.37 6.53
C PRO A 451 -12.97 -10.87 6.79
N ASN A 452 -11.72 -11.33 6.83
CA ASN A 452 -11.31 -12.71 7.16
C ASN A 452 -12.10 -13.82 6.43
N GLY A 453 -12.44 -13.57 5.16
CA GLY A 453 -13.22 -14.52 4.33
C GLY A 453 -14.74 -14.31 4.33
N TYR A 454 -15.24 -13.34 5.10
CA TYR A 454 -16.65 -12.99 5.22
C TYR A 454 -16.99 -11.64 4.59
N SER A 455 -18.29 -11.38 4.38
CA SER A 455 -18.78 -10.12 3.82
C SER A 455 -19.56 -9.28 4.82
N ILE A 456 -19.57 -7.96 4.61
CA ILE A 456 -20.45 -7.00 5.27
C ILE A 456 -21.41 -6.48 4.20
N THR A 457 -22.71 -6.73 4.35
CA THR A 457 -23.73 -6.44 3.32
C THR A 457 -24.92 -5.68 3.88
N LEU A 458 -25.64 -4.98 3.01
CA LEU A 458 -26.82 -4.19 3.37
C LEU A 458 -28.12 -4.96 3.07
N SER A 459 -29.03 -4.98 4.04
CA SER A 459 -30.43 -5.40 3.87
C SER A 459 -31.36 -4.22 4.17
N GLY A 460 -31.11 -3.09 3.51
CA GLY A 460 -31.84 -1.82 3.65
C GLY A 460 -31.20 -0.81 4.60
N GLY A 461 -30.12 -1.18 5.31
CA GLY A 461 -29.38 -0.28 6.20
C GLY A 461 -28.38 0.63 5.49
N THR A 462 -27.54 1.31 6.28
CA THR A 462 -26.52 2.25 5.79
C THR A 462 -25.13 1.83 6.25
N LEU A 463 -24.15 1.89 5.34
CA LEU A 463 -22.73 1.74 5.66
C LEU A 463 -22.02 3.07 5.36
N ILE A 464 -21.41 3.65 6.38
CA ILE A 464 -20.59 4.87 6.28
C ILE A 464 -19.14 4.48 6.55
N VAL A 465 -18.25 4.84 5.65
CA VAL A 465 -16.80 4.64 5.81
C VAL A 465 -16.14 6.02 5.74
N ASN A 466 -15.60 6.47 6.87
CA ASN A 466 -14.94 7.77 6.95
C ASN A 466 -13.54 7.70 6.33
N ASN A 467 -13.13 8.82 5.73
CA ASN A 467 -11.83 8.92 5.08
C ASN A 467 -10.69 8.60 6.06
N GLY A 468 -9.77 7.73 5.65
CA GLY A 468 -8.67 7.21 6.50
C GLY A 468 -8.87 5.77 6.97
N ALA A 469 -10.12 5.26 6.97
CA ALA A 469 -10.38 3.88 7.37
C ALA A 469 -9.65 2.89 6.45
N THR A 470 -9.05 1.86 7.04
CA THR A 470 -8.38 0.78 6.29
C THR A 470 -9.33 -0.39 6.12
N LEU A 471 -9.69 -0.70 4.88
CA LEU A 471 -10.56 -1.84 4.56
C LEU A 471 -9.75 -2.93 3.90
N ASN A 472 -9.48 -4.02 4.63
CA ASN A 472 -8.72 -5.17 4.13
C ASN A 472 -9.58 -6.12 3.26
N GLY A 473 -10.50 -5.55 2.46
CA GLY A 473 -11.34 -6.23 1.48
C GLY A 473 -11.65 -5.37 0.26
N ALA A 474 -12.39 -5.93 -0.70
CA ALA A 474 -12.91 -5.19 -1.84
C ALA A 474 -14.22 -4.50 -1.47
N VAL A 475 -14.41 -3.26 -1.90
CA VAL A 475 -15.61 -2.47 -1.59
C VAL A 475 -16.53 -2.40 -2.80
N LEU A 476 -17.84 -2.50 -2.57
CA LEU A 476 -18.85 -2.28 -3.59
C LEU A 476 -19.49 -0.92 -3.38
N LEU A 477 -19.53 -0.09 -4.42
CA LEU A 477 -19.98 1.29 -4.39
C LEU A 477 -21.08 1.53 -5.43
N THR A 478 -22.01 2.40 -5.12
CA THR A 478 -22.87 3.06 -6.11
C THR A 478 -22.59 4.55 -6.02
N GLN A 479 -21.98 5.11 -7.07
CA GLN A 479 -21.35 6.44 -7.00
C GLN A 479 -20.34 6.47 -5.84
N THR A 480 -20.57 7.30 -4.82
CA THR A 480 -19.72 7.43 -3.63
C THR A 480 -20.24 6.65 -2.42
N THR A 481 -21.40 6.00 -2.54
CA THR A 481 -22.06 5.33 -1.42
C THR A 481 -21.64 3.86 -1.34
N TYR A 482 -21.13 3.45 -0.17
CA TYR A 482 -20.79 2.05 0.11
C TYR A 482 -22.04 1.17 0.16
N LYS A 483 -21.96 0.00 -0.49
CA LYS A 483 -23.02 -1.00 -0.60
C LYS A 483 -22.66 -2.33 0.04
N ALA A 484 -21.38 -2.66 0.08
CA ALA A 484 -20.88 -3.85 0.77
C ALA A 484 -19.36 -3.79 0.88
N ILE A 485 -18.82 -4.61 1.80
CA ILE A 485 -17.41 -4.97 1.86
C ILE A 485 -17.34 -6.49 1.66
N TYR A 486 -16.55 -6.92 0.69
CA TYR A 486 -16.33 -8.32 0.35
C TYR A 486 -14.90 -8.73 0.69
N PRO A 487 -14.67 -10.01 1.04
CA PRO A 487 -13.35 -10.47 1.42
C PRO A 487 -12.38 -10.53 0.23
N THR A 488 -12.91 -10.61 -0.99
CA THR A 488 -12.10 -10.69 -2.22
C THR A 488 -12.72 -9.85 -3.33
N MET A 489 -11.87 -9.41 -4.25
CA MET A 489 -12.30 -8.76 -5.50
C MET A 489 -13.24 -9.65 -6.33
N GLN A 490 -13.02 -10.98 -6.35
CA GLN A 490 -13.89 -11.92 -7.08
C GLN A 490 -15.31 -11.87 -6.53
N ALA A 491 -15.47 -11.94 -5.20
CA ALA A 491 -16.78 -11.91 -4.56
C ALA A 491 -17.51 -10.60 -4.83
N ALA A 492 -16.80 -9.46 -4.77
CA ALA A 492 -17.36 -8.16 -5.11
C ALA A 492 -17.82 -8.08 -6.57
N LEU A 493 -17.00 -8.52 -7.53
CA LEU A 493 -17.35 -8.52 -8.96
C LEU A 493 -18.53 -9.45 -9.26
N SER A 494 -18.61 -10.60 -8.59
CA SER A 494 -19.72 -11.54 -8.74
C SER A 494 -21.05 -11.00 -8.19
N ALA A 495 -21.00 -10.08 -7.23
CA ALA A 495 -22.18 -9.45 -6.64
C ALA A 495 -22.56 -8.11 -7.33
N ALA A 496 -21.63 -7.48 -8.04
CA ALA A 496 -21.84 -6.18 -8.65
C ALA A 496 -22.87 -6.22 -9.79
N VAL A 497 -23.69 -5.17 -9.87
CA VAL A 497 -24.64 -4.93 -10.96
C VAL A 497 -24.30 -3.66 -11.73
N SER A 498 -24.91 -3.48 -12.91
CA SER A 498 -24.69 -2.32 -13.77
C SER A 498 -24.85 -0.99 -13.02
N GLY A 499 -23.91 -0.06 -13.22
CA GLY A 499 -23.82 1.23 -12.53
C GLY A 499 -23.02 1.21 -11.23
N GLN A 500 -22.52 0.05 -10.80
CA GLN A 500 -21.71 -0.07 -9.58
C GLN A 500 -20.20 -0.06 -9.86
N THR A 501 -19.44 0.31 -8.84
CA THR A 501 -17.98 0.28 -8.84
C THR A 501 -17.48 -0.68 -7.77
N VAL A 502 -16.58 -1.59 -8.16
CA VAL A 502 -15.79 -2.41 -7.22
C VAL A 502 -14.46 -1.70 -7.00
N GLY A 503 -14.21 -1.23 -5.77
CA GLY A 503 -12.96 -0.59 -5.37
C GLY A 503 -12.02 -1.58 -4.68
N VAL A 504 -10.73 -1.53 -5.03
CA VAL A 504 -9.68 -2.34 -4.42
C VAL A 504 -8.51 -1.44 -4.04
N ASN A 505 -8.25 -1.29 -2.73
CA ASN A 505 -7.27 -0.34 -2.19
C ASN A 505 -6.12 -1.01 -1.42
N ILE A 506 -6.02 -2.34 -1.47
CA ILE A 506 -5.02 -3.11 -0.73
C ILE A 506 -4.34 -4.13 -1.65
N PRO A 507 -3.14 -4.63 -1.29
CA PRO A 507 -2.54 -5.77 -1.96
C PRO A 507 -3.47 -6.99 -1.96
N GLN A 508 -3.57 -7.66 -3.11
CA GLN A 508 -4.38 -8.88 -3.28
C GLN A 508 -3.64 -9.89 -4.15
N THR A 509 -3.73 -11.17 -3.76
CA THR A 509 -3.27 -12.28 -4.59
C THR A 509 -4.44 -12.92 -5.31
N VAL A 510 -4.24 -13.19 -6.59
CA VAL A 510 -5.24 -13.72 -7.52
C VAL A 510 -4.89 -15.18 -7.79
N SER A 511 -5.61 -16.09 -7.16
CA SER A 511 -5.40 -17.54 -7.29
C SER A 511 -6.52 -18.30 -8.01
N GLY A 512 -7.69 -17.67 -8.18
CA GLY A 512 -8.92 -18.27 -8.75
C GLY A 512 -9.00 -18.28 -10.28
N SER A 513 -10.22 -18.39 -10.83
CA SER A 513 -10.53 -18.33 -12.28
C SER A 513 -10.14 -16.98 -12.92
N PHE A 514 -10.34 -16.82 -14.24
CA PHE A 514 -10.23 -15.49 -14.87
C PHE A 514 -11.13 -14.50 -14.14
N PHE A 515 -10.64 -13.29 -13.89
CA PHE A 515 -11.53 -12.23 -13.42
C PHE A 515 -12.27 -11.63 -14.58
N ILE A 516 -13.56 -11.51 -14.43
CA ILE A 516 -14.42 -10.86 -15.40
C ILE A 516 -14.95 -9.60 -14.74
N VAL A 517 -14.68 -8.45 -15.35
CA VAL A 517 -15.37 -7.21 -15.02
C VAL A 517 -16.67 -7.21 -15.84
N PRO A 518 -17.85 -7.33 -15.22
CA PRO A 518 -19.11 -7.42 -15.96
C PRO A 518 -19.42 -6.14 -16.76
N SER A 519 -20.25 -6.26 -17.79
CA SER A 519 -20.74 -5.09 -18.54
C SER A 519 -21.52 -4.15 -17.60
N GLY A 520 -21.29 -2.84 -17.74
CA GLY A 520 -21.88 -1.81 -16.89
C GLY A 520 -21.26 -1.70 -15.48
N VAL A 521 -20.34 -2.58 -15.10
CA VAL A 521 -19.60 -2.50 -13.82
C VAL A 521 -18.24 -1.86 -14.05
N THR A 522 -17.80 -1.06 -13.08
CA THR A 522 -16.44 -0.50 -13.08
C THR A 522 -15.59 -1.19 -12.02
N LEU A 523 -14.39 -1.64 -12.40
CA LEU A 523 -13.35 -2.08 -11.47
C LEU A 523 -12.35 -0.95 -11.29
N SER A 524 -12.17 -0.49 -10.06
CA SER A 524 -11.29 0.63 -9.71
C SER A 524 -10.21 0.20 -8.72
N PHE A 525 -8.95 0.49 -9.04
CA PHE A 525 -7.81 0.25 -8.16
C PHE A 525 -7.26 1.56 -7.62
N GLY A 526 -7.07 1.61 -6.30
CA GLY A 526 -6.41 2.73 -5.64
C GLY A 526 -4.90 2.76 -5.84
N SER A 527 -4.30 3.85 -5.40
CA SER A 527 -2.84 4.01 -5.35
C SER A 527 -2.22 2.93 -4.45
N ASN A 528 -1.13 2.33 -4.90
CA ASN A 528 -0.36 1.26 -4.23
C ASN A 528 -1.05 -0.11 -4.18
N ALA A 529 -2.18 -0.32 -4.87
CA ALA A 529 -2.74 -1.66 -5.01
C ALA A 529 -1.74 -2.56 -5.76
N VAL A 530 -1.31 -3.67 -5.13
CA VAL A 530 -0.44 -4.68 -5.74
C VAL A 530 -1.25 -5.95 -5.98
N ILE A 531 -1.42 -6.31 -7.24
CA ILE A 531 -2.22 -7.45 -7.67
C ILE A 531 -1.29 -8.50 -8.29
N THR A 532 -1.15 -9.64 -7.60
CA THR A 532 -0.29 -10.75 -8.05
C THR A 532 -1.11 -11.87 -8.68
N PHE A 533 -0.81 -12.25 -9.91
CA PHE A 533 -1.54 -13.25 -10.68
C PHE A 533 -0.84 -14.60 -10.70
N SER A 534 -1.58 -15.65 -10.31
CA SER A 534 -1.18 -17.04 -10.58
C SER A 534 -1.04 -17.31 -12.08
N SER A 535 -0.31 -18.38 -12.41
CA SER A 535 -0.02 -18.74 -13.79
C SER A 535 -1.30 -18.93 -14.63
N GLY A 536 -1.29 -18.40 -15.85
CA GLY A 536 -2.37 -18.50 -16.82
C GLY A 536 -3.59 -17.63 -16.53
N ARG A 537 -3.58 -16.74 -15.53
CA ARG A 537 -4.74 -15.88 -15.18
C ARG A 537 -4.78 -14.58 -15.97
N ARG A 538 -5.94 -13.94 -16.04
CA ARG A 538 -6.19 -12.70 -16.80
C ARG A 538 -7.21 -11.82 -16.11
N ILE A 539 -7.17 -10.51 -16.35
CA ILE A 539 -8.33 -9.64 -16.17
C ILE A 539 -9.04 -9.51 -17.53
N SER A 540 -10.30 -9.93 -17.59
CA SER A 540 -11.17 -9.81 -18.76
C SER A 540 -12.18 -8.69 -18.51
N VAL A 541 -12.00 -7.56 -19.16
CA VAL A 541 -12.83 -6.36 -18.96
C VAL A 541 -13.95 -6.33 -19.99
N ASN A 542 -15.20 -6.50 -19.54
CA ASN A 542 -16.41 -6.27 -20.35
C ASN A 542 -17.13 -4.95 -19.95
N GLY A 543 -16.77 -4.37 -18.82
CA GLY A 543 -17.23 -3.07 -18.33
C GLY A 543 -16.13 -2.02 -18.41
N ASN A 544 -15.79 -1.41 -17.28
CA ASN A 544 -14.73 -0.40 -17.19
C ASN A 544 -13.60 -0.83 -16.24
N LEU A 545 -12.36 -0.44 -16.52
CA LEU A 545 -11.25 -0.57 -15.56
C LEU A 545 -10.53 0.76 -15.38
N TRP A 546 -10.37 1.17 -14.12
CA TRP A 546 -9.58 2.34 -13.73
C TRP A 546 -8.47 1.92 -12.77
N ALA A 547 -7.24 2.32 -13.06
CA ALA A 547 -6.09 2.08 -12.18
C ALA A 547 -5.21 3.32 -12.18
N ASN A 548 -4.81 3.77 -10.99
CA ASN A 548 -3.88 4.88 -10.81
C ASN A 548 -2.89 4.54 -9.71
N GLY A 549 -1.61 4.37 -10.06
CA GLY A 549 -0.57 4.02 -9.08
C GLY A 549 -0.59 2.55 -8.64
N SER A 550 -1.11 1.64 -9.46
CA SER A 550 -1.25 0.21 -9.11
C SER A 550 -0.18 -0.65 -9.79
N THR A 551 0.12 -1.83 -9.22
CA THR A 551 1.03 -2.82 -9.79
C THR A 551 0.29 -4.12 -10.11
N PHE A 552 0.42 -4.61 -11.35
CA PHE A 552 -0.11 -5.88 -11.82
C PHE A 552 1.07 -6.78 -12.21
N GLN A 553 1.25 -7.89 -11.51
CA GLN A 553 2.45 -8.72 -11.66
C GLN A 553 2.14 -10.21 -11.71
N GLY A 554 3.02 -10.95 -12.38
CA GLY A 554 3.02 -12.41 -12.37
C GLY A 554 3.79 -12.98 -11.18
N ASN A 555 4.36 -14.16 -11.38
CA ASN A 555 5.21 -14.83 -10.38
C ASN A 555 6.72 -14.60 -10.65
N GLY A 556 7.08 -13.54 -11.37
CA GLY A 556 8.46 -13.26 -11.80
C GLY A 556 8.89 -13.99 -13.09
N THR A 557 8.08 -14.91 -13.61
CA THR A 557 8.35 -15.58 -14.89
C THR A 557 7.68 -14.83 -16.04
N ARG A 558 8.45 -14.42 -17.05
CA ARG A 558 7.91 -13.78 -18.26
C ARG A 558 6.77 -14.59 -18.87
N GLY A 559 5.63 -13.94 -19.09
CA GLY A 559 4.45 -14.59 -19.67
C GLY A 559 3.69 -15.49 -18.70
N SER A 560 3.95 -15.42 -17.39
CA SER A 560 3.29 -16.30 -16.43
C SER A 560 1.79 -16.09 -16.40
N TRP A 561 1.30 -14.88 -16.64
CA TRP A 561 -0.13 -14.55 -16.68
C TRP A 561 -0.49 -13.89 -18.01
N LEU A 562 -1.77 -13.89 -18.39
CA LEU A 562 -2.22 -13.50 -19.73
C LEU A 562 -2.43 -11.99 -19.90
N GLY A 563 -2.35 -11.20 -18.82
CA GLY A 563 -2.50 -9.75 -18.86
C GLY A 563 -3.90 -9.20 -18.60
N ILE A 564 -4.05 -7.92 -18.96
CA ILE A 564 -5.32 -7.18 -18.91
C ILE A 564 -5.90 -7.11 -20.32
N SER A 565 -7.12 -7.61 -20.51
CA SER A 565 -7.80 -7.68 -21.81
C SER A 565 -9.11 -6.90 -21.79
N PHE A 566 -9.13 -5.77 -22.48
CA PHE A 566 -10.32 -4.99 -22.76
C PHE A 566 -11.05 -5.59 -23.96
N ASN A 567 -12.20 -6.21 -23.72
CA ASN A 567 -13.02 -6.84 -24.76
C ASN A 567 -13.95 -5.82 -25.45
N SER A 568 -14.58 -6.21 -26.55
CA SER A 568 -15.42 -5.33 -27.35
C SER A 568 -16.47 -4.58 -26.52
N GLY A 569 -16.57 -3.26 -26.71
CA GLY A 569 -17.47 -2.38 -25.97
C GLY A 569 -17.01 -1.97 -24.57
N SER A 570 -15.88 -2.49 -24.09
CA SER A 570 -15.27 -2.05 -22.81
C SER A 570 -14.37 -0.82 -22.99
N THR A 571 -14.08 -0.16 -21.87
CA THR A 571 -13.09 0.92 -21.83
C THR A 571 -12.29 0.97 -20.54
N GLY A 572 -11.23 1.77 -20.48
CA GLY A 572 -10.46 1.94 -19.26
C GLY A 572 -9.38 3.00 -19.31
N SER A 573 -8.86 3.31 -18.13
CA SER A 573 -7.75 4.24 -17.92
C SER A 573 -6.76 3.61 -16.95
N ILE A 574 -5.52 3.41 -17.39
CA ILE A 574 -4.43 2.91 -16.57
C ILE A 574 -3.37 4.01 -16.51
N GLN A 575 -3.09 4.51 -15.31
CA GLN A 575 -2.21 5.66 -15.10
C GLN A 575 -1.18 5.35 -14.03
N SER A 576 0.06 5.85 -14.21
CA SER A 576 1.13 5.74 -13.20
C SER A 576 1.32 4.33 -12.65
N SER A 577 1.04 3.30 -13.45
CA SER A 577 0.92 1.92 -13.01
C SER A 577 2.05 1.05 -13.56
N THR A 578 2.31 -0.09 -12.94
CA THR A 578 3.29 -1.06 -13.40
C THR A 578 2.60 -2.36 -13.81
N ILE A 579 2.91 -2.86 -15.01
CA ILE A 579 2.44 -4.16 -15.51
C ILE A 579 3.69 -4.98 -15.85
N THR A 580 3.87 -6.14 -15.21
CA THR A 580 5.04 -6.99 -15.44
C THR A 580 4.69 -8.46 -15.61
N ASP A 581 5.56 -9.21 -16.30
CA ASP A 581 5.52 -10.68 -16.44
C ASP A 581 4.33 -11.23 -17.24
N ALA A 582 3.61 -10.38 -17.97
CA ALA A 582 2.42 -10.77 -18.72
C ALA A 582 2.75 -11.36 -20.10
N GLN A 583 1.88 -12.22 -20.64
CA GLN A 583 1.96 -12.64 -22.03
C GLN A 583 1.70 -11.42 -22.93
N ASN A 584 0.53 -10.82 -22.80
CA ASN A 584 0.29 -9.47 -23.32
C ASN A 584 0.10 -8.56 -22.11
N GLY A 585 0.88 -7.50 -21.91
CA GLY A 585 0.68 -6.57 -20.79
C GLY A 585 -0.75 -6.02 -20.78
N ILE A 586 -1.10 -5.34 -21.86
CA ILE A 586 -2.44 -4.76 -22.05
C ILE A 586 -2.92 -5.08 -23.46
N SER A 587 -4.14 -5.62 -23.58
CA SER A 587 -4.79 -5.93 -24.85
C SER A 587 -6.08 -5.13 -25.03
N PHE A 588 -6.24 -4.48 -26.18
CA PHE A 588 -7.49 -3.83 -26.60
C PHE A 588 -8.07 -4.59 -27.81
N LEU A 589 -9.18 -5.29 -27.59
CA LEU A 589 -9.83 -6.18 -28.56
C LEU A 589 -11.22 -5.63 -28.91
N GLY A 590 -11.33 -4.84 -29.98
CA GLY A 590 -12.61 -4.17 -30.31
C GLY A 590 -13.00 -3.08 -29.32
N SER A 591 -12.05 -2.59 -28.53
CA SER A 591 -12.29 -1.75 -27.35
C SER A 591 -11.54 -0.43 -27.41
N SER A 592 -11.79 0.41 -26.41
CA SER A 592 -11.11 1.69 -26.28
C SER A 592 -10.40 1.86 -24.94
N GLY A 593 -9.50 2.83 -24.83
CA GLY A 593 -8.97 3.20 -23.53
C GLY A 593 -7.70 4.03 -23.60
N SER A 594 -7.12 4.28 -22.42
CA SER A 594 -5.84 4.98 -22.33
C SER A 594 -4.89 4.34 -21.33
N VAL A 595 -3.60 4.39 -21.65
CA VAL A 595 -2.51 3.99 -20.78
C VAL A 595 -1.53 5.16 -20.71
N GLN A 596 -1.27 5.68 -19.51
CA GLN A 596 -0.51 6.91 -19.34
C GLN A 596 0.54 6.79 -18.23
N SER A 597 1.74 7.34 -18.45
CA SER A 597 2.82 7.43 -17.44
C SER A 597 3.11 6.10 -16.73
N SER A 598 2.91 4.98 -17.40
CA SER A 598 2.96 3.63 -16.83
C SER A 598 4.17 2.85 -17.36
N THR A 599 4.57 1.83 -16.62
CA THR A 599 5.65 0.91 -17.00
C THR A 599 5.07 -0.44 -17.38
N ILE A 600 5.38 -0.93 -18.59
CA ILE A 600 5.00 -2.25 -19.08
C ILE A 600 6.27 -3.02 -19.42
N THR A 601 6.60 -4.05 -18.63
CA THR A 601 7.92 -4.67 -18.70
C THR A 601 7.91 -6.19 -18.54
N ASN A 602 9.01 -6.83 -18.94
CA ASN A 602 9.26 -8.26 -18.77
C ASN A 602 8.13 -9.18 -19.28
N GLY A 603 7.35 -8.73 -20.27
CA GLY A 603 6.28 -9.50 -20.89
C GLY A 603 6.71 -10.19 -22.19
N VAL A 604 5.74 -10.78 -22.91
CA VAL A 604 5.96 -11.20 -24.30
C VAL A 604 5.63 -10.05 -25.25
N ILE A 605 4.44 -9.45 -25.08
CA ILE A 605 3.98 -8.25 -25.78
C ILE A 605 3.64 -7.18 -24.74
N GLY A 606 4.13 -5.96 -24.90
CA GLY A 606 3.77 -4.85 -24.01
C GLY A 606 2.30 -4.44 -24.19
N VAL A 607 1.98 -3.86 -25.34
CA VAL A 607 0.61 -3.47 -25.73
C VAL A 607 0.19 -4.19 -27.01
N TYR A 608 -0.98 -4.82 -26.99
CA TYR A 608 -1.59 -5.48 -28.13
C TYR A 608 -2.93 -4.81 -28.48
N MET A 609 -3.13 -4.47 -29.75
CA MET A 609 -4.33 -3.82 -30.27
C MET A 609 -4.89 -4.60 -31.46
N ASN A 610 -6.19 -4.88 -31.44
CA ASN A 610 -6.91 -5.53 -32.54
C ASN A 610 -8.29 -4.89 -32.73
N ASN A 611 -8.49 -4.19 -33.85
CA ASN A 611 -9.72 -3.47 -34.19
C ASN A 611 -10.24 -2.51 -33.09
N GLY A 612 -9.34 -1.80 -32.40
CA GLY A 612 -9.69 -0.89 -31.29
C GLY A 612 -9.09 0.51 -31.44
N THR A 613 -9.42 1.40 -30.50
CA THR A 613 -8.89 2.78 -30.46
C THR A 613 -8.30 3.11 -29.09
N ALA A 614 -7.00 3.40 -28.99
CA ALA A 614 -6.38 3.68 -27.69
C ALA A 614 -5.31 4.79 -27.72
N THR A 615 -5.15 5.46 -26.58
CA THR A 615 -4.07 6.43 -26.35
C THR A 615 -3.01 5.86 -25.42
N ILE A 616 -1.76 5.84 -25.86
CA ILE A 616 -0.59 5.34 -25.14
C ILE A 616 0.38 6.51 -24.97
N GLN A 617 0.39 7.14 -23.81
CA GLN A 617 1.11 8.40 -23.58
C GLN A 617 2.11 8.33 -22.42
N GLY A 618 3.35 8.79 -22.62
CA GLY A 618 4.32 8.93 -21.53
C GLY A 618 4.77 7.60 -20.89
N ASN A 619 4.55 6.46 -21.55
CA ASN A 619 4.80 5.15 -20.97
C ASN A 619 6.25 4.68 -21.21
N THR A 620 6.74 3.83 -20.32
CA THR A 620 7.96 3.03 -20.54
C THR A 620 7.56 1.59 -20.87
N ILE A 621 7.84 1.15 -22.10
CA ILE A 621 7.51 -0.20 -22.60
C ILE A 621 8.81 -0.91 -22.93
N THR A 622 9.28 -1.80 -22.06
CA THR A 622 10.66 -2.31 -22.13
C THR A 622 10.81 -3.79 -21.81
N ASN A 623 11.89 -4.41 -22.31
CA ASN A 623 12.25 -5.80 -22.01
C ASN A 623 11.15 -6.83 -22.34
N ASN A 624 10.29 -6.55 -23.32
CA ASN A 624 9.30 -7.51 -23.80
C ASN A 624 9.90 -8.39 -24.91
N SER A 625 9.76 -9.71 -24.81
CA SER A 625 10.51 -10.64 -25.66
C SER A 625 10.13 -10.57 -27.15
N SER A 626 8.91 -10.15 -27.48
CA SER A 626 8.41 -10.10 -28.86
C SER A 626 8.23 -8.67 -29.33
N TYR A 627 7.24 -7.95 -28.77
CA TYR A 627 6.86 -6.62 -29.25
C TYR A 627 6.69 -5.66 -28.07
N GLY A 628 7.16 -4.41 -28.21
CA GLY A 628 6.73 -3.33 -27.33
C GLY A 628 5.25 -3.02 -27.57
N ILE A 629 4.91 -2.64 -28.80
CA ILE A 629 3.54 -2.39 -29.25
C ILE A 629 3.26 -3.20 -30.51
N SER A 630 2.11 -3.88 -30.56
CA SER A 630 1.61 -4.60 -31.74
C SER A 630 0.18 -4.17 -32.04
N SER A 631 -0.06 -3.69 -33.26
CA SER A 631 -1.37 -3.20 -33.72
C SER A 631 -1.82 -3.85 -35.02
N VAL A 632 -3.05 -4.35 -35.07
CA VAL A 632 -3.60 -5.07 -36.23
C VAL A 632 -5.05 -4.72 -36.56
N ASN A 633 -5.50 -5.07 -37.78
CA ASN A 633 -6.91 -5.11 -38.20
C ASN A 633 -7.71 -3.82 -37.96
N GLY A 634 -7.29 -2.71 -38.55
CA GLY A 634 -8.00 -1.43 -38.50
C GLY A 634 -7.87 -0.67 -37.18
N SER A 635 -6.96 -1.11 -36.30
CA SER A 635 -6.71 -0.40 -35.03
C SER A 635 -6.21 1.03 -35.24
N ASN A 636 -6.64 1.94 -34.36
CA ASN A 636 -6.23 3.34 -34.35
C ASN A 636 -5.52 3.67 -33.01
N LEU A 637 -4.21 3.89 -33.06
CA LEU A 637 -3.41 4.16 -31.86
C LEU A 637 -2.89 5.59 -31.90
N THR A 638 -2.94 6.26 -30.76
CA THR A 638 -2.15 7.47 -30.52
C THR A 638 -1.03 7.13 -29.55
N VAL A 639 0.21 7.05 -30.03
CA VAL A 639 1.40 6.78 -29.21
C VAL A 639 2.21 8.06 -29.08
N THR A 640 2.29 8.61 -27.86
CA THR A 640 2.94 9.91 -27.63
C THR A 640 3.93 9.87 -26.48
N ASN A 641 5.09 10.49 -26.63
CA ASN A 641 6.09 10.67 -25.57
C ASN A 641 6.47 9.38 -24.83
N CYS A 642 6.46 8.23 -25.50
CA CYS A 642 6.76 6.93 -24.90
C CYS A 642 8.23 6.56 -25.07
N THR A 643 8.80 5.85 -24.10
CA THR A 643 10.08 5.14 -24.24
C THR A 643 9.81 3.67 -24.52
N ILE A 644 10.24 3.19 -25.67
CA ILE A 644 10.00 1.81 -26.15
C ILE A 644 11.35 1.16 -26.43
N SER A 645 11.86 0.36 -25.48
CA SER A 645 13.25 -0.07 -25.53
C SER A 645 13.52 -1.52 -25.17
N ASN A 646 14.59 -2.10 -25.71
CA ASN A 646 15.04 -3.46 -25.40
C ASN A 646 13.96 -4.53 -25.62
N ASN A 647 13.05 -4.31 -26.58
CA ASN A 647 12.05 -5.31 -26.97
C ASN A 647 12.55 -6.09 -28.20
N GLY A 648 11.89 -7.22 -28.51
CA GLY A 648 12.15 -7.91 -29.78
C GLY A 648 11.93 -7.00 -30.98
N THR A 649 10.82 -6.25 -31.01
CA THR A 649 10.53 -5.17 -31.95
C THR A 649 9.88 -4.04 -31.16
N GLY A 650 10.24 -2.78 -31.43
CA GLY A 650 9.64 -1.63 -30.75
C GLY A 650 8.15 -1.52 -31.03
N ILE A 651 7.79 -1.16 -32.27
CA ILE A 651 6.41 -1.03 -32.73
C ILE A 651 6.21 -1.86 -33.99
N THR A 652 5.18 -2.70 -34.01
CA THR A 652 4.72 -3.38 -35.23
C THR A 652 3.26 -3.02 -35.53
N THR A 653 2.96 -2.73 -36.80
CA THR A 653 1.62 -2.40 -37.27
C THR A 653 1.30 -3.14 -38.57
N TYR A 654 0.09 -3.72 -38.63
CA TYR A 654 -0.41 -4.44 -39.80
C TYR A 654 -1.84 -4.02 -40.11
N SER A 655 -2.08 -3.41 -41.27
CA SER A 655 -3.40 -2.89 -41.67
C SER A 655 -4.04 -2.04 -40.57
N SER A 656 -3.26 -1.13 -39.98
CA SER A 656 -3.71 -0.27 -38.87
C SER A 656 -3.07 1.12 -38.96
N PHE A 657 -3.61 2.10 -38.22
CA PHE A 657 -3.33 3.52 -38.43
C PHE A 657 -2.79 4.21 -37.16
N PRO A 658 -1.56 3.88 -36.69
CA PRO A 658 -0.99 4.53 -35.53
C PRO A 658 -0.42 5.92 -35.84
N THR A 659 -0.75 6.92 -35.02
CA THR A 659 0.02 8.17 -34.88
C THR A 659 1.11 7.96 -33.84
N ILE A 660 2.36 8.35 -34.15
CA ILE A 660 3.52 8.10 -33.29
C ILE A 660 4.33 9.39 -33.16
N THR A 661 4.31 10.01 -31.98
CA THR A 661 4.93 11.33 -31.80
C THR A 661 5.77 11.42 -30.54
N GLY A 662 6.95 12.03 -30.61
CA GLY A 662 7.78 12.32 -29.43
C GLY A 662 8.35 11.07 -28.75
N CYS A 663 8.36 9.91 -29.41
CA CYS A 663 8.74 8.64 -28.79
C CYS A 663 10.24 8.36 -28.92
N SER A 664 10.83 7.76 -27.89
CA SER A 664 12.19 7.22 -27.89
C SER A 664 12.15 5.70 -28.09
N ILE A 665 12.52 5.21 -29.27
CA ILE A 665 12.47 3.80 -29.67
C ILE A 665 13.89 3.25 -29.77
N LEU A 666 14.34 2.56 -28.72
CA LEU A 666 15.77 2.36 -28.46
C LEU A 666 16.14 0.87 -28.33
N ASN A 667 17.25 0.45 -28.95
CA ASN A 667 17.88 -0.85 -28.71
C ASN A 667 16.93 -2.07 -28.87
N ASN A 668 15.95 -1.99 -29.78
CA ASN A 668 15.08 -3.12 -30.06
C ASN A 668 15.77 -4.10 -31.02
N THR A 669 15.70 -5.40 -30.74
CA THR A 669 16.53 -6.43 -31.38
C THR A 669 16.33 -6.51 -32.89
N ASN A 670 15.09 -6.48 -33.37
CA ASN A 670 14.76 -6.66 -34.78
C ASN A 670 14.46 -5.33 -35.47
N TYR A 671 13.40 -4.63 -35.06
CA TYR A 671 12.96 -3.38 -35.70
C TYR A 671 12.64 -2.32 -34.65
N GLY A 672 12.97 -1.06 -34.92
CA GLY A 672 12.38 0.07 -34.22
C GLY A 672 10.90 0.17 -34.56
N ILE A 673 10.58 0.38 -35.84
CA ILE A 673 9.20 0.35 -36.37
C ILE A 673 9.10 -0.58 -37.58
N ASN A 674 8.15 -1.52 -37.55
CA ASN A 674 7.78 -2.37 -38.68
C ASN A 674 6.32 -2.12 -39.08
N ALA A 675 6.09 -1.61 -40.30
CA ALA A 675 4.76 -1.24 -40.76
C ALA A 675 4.36 -1.92 -42.07
N ASN A 676 3.16 -2.49 -42.07
CA ASN A 676 2.69 -3.36 -43.14
C ASN A 676 1.25 -2.99 -43.53
N ASN A 677 0.98 -2.88 -44.83
CA ASN A 677 -0.35 -2.66 -45.41
C ASN A 677 -1.07 -1.42 -44.84
N ILE A 678 -0.39 -0.28 -44.80
CA ILE A 678 -0.97 1.02 -44.40
C ILE A 678 -1.21 1.86 -45.66
N SER A 679 -2.49 2.09 -45.97
CA SER A 679 -2.91 2.84 -47.16
C SER A 679 -2.33 4.26 -47.18
N TYR A 680 -2.03 4.75 -48.38
CA TYR A 680 -1.47 6.08 -48.67
C TYR A 680 -2.40 7.25 -48.29
N TRP A 681 -3.71 7.01 -48.12
CA TRP A 681 -4.72 8.06 -48.03
C TRP A 681 -5.01 8.60 -46.63
N ASP A 682 -4.39 8.04 -45.58
CA ASP A 682 -4.84 8.26 -44.19
C ASP A 682 -4.04 9.30 -43.39
N TYR A 683 -3.25 10.18 -44.05
CA TYR A 683 -2.48 11.27 -43.40
C TYR A 683 -1.82 10.85 -42.08
N LEU A 684 -1.06 9.75 -42.12
CA LEU A 684 -0.46 9.14 -40.94
C LEU A 684 0.86 9.84 -40.56
N TYR A 685 0.85 10.60 -39.46
CA TYR A 685 2.00 11.42 -39.04
C TYR A 685 2.85 10.77 -37.96
N TRP A 686 4.14 10.61 -38.24
CA TRP A 686 5.15 10.16 -37.27
C TRP A 686 6.21 11.22 -37.04
N LEU A 687 6.11 11.94 -35.93
CA LEU A 687 6.84 13.20 -35.74
C LEU A 687 7.71 13.19 -34.49
N ASN A 688 8.86 13.86 -34.51
CA ASN A 688 9.69 14.08 -33.31
C ASN A 688 10.12 12.78 -32.60
N ASN A 689 10.31 11.69 -33.34
CA ASN A 689 10.71 10.40 -32.75
C ASN A 689 12.22 10.22 -32.81
N THR A 690 12.78 9.59 -31.77
CA THR A 690 14.18 9.14 -31.75
C THR A 690 14.22 7.63 -31.93
N LEU A 691 14.96 7.15 -32.94
CA LEU A 691 15.17 5.73 -33.21
C LEU A 691 16.67 5.45 -33.18
N HIS A 692 17.13 4.74 -32.15
CA HIS A 692 18.55 4.53 -31.92
C HIS A 692 18.88 3.10 -31.49
N GLY A 693 19.98 2.53 -32.03
CA GLY A 693 20.48 1.21 -31.62
C GLY A 693 19.60 0.01 -31.99
N ASN A 694 18.59 0.18 -32.87
CA ASN A 694 17.70 -0.90 -33.26
C ASN A 694 18.33 -1.77 -34.38
N GLY A 695 17.86 -3.01 -34.54
CA GLY A 695 18.27 -3.88 -35.65
C GLY A 695 18.03 -3.25 -37.03
N TYR A 696 16.80 -2.81 -37.29
CA TYR A 696 16.45 -1.88 -38.36
C TYR A 696 15.80 -0.65 -37.73
N ALA A 697 16.09 0.54 -38.24
CA ALA A 697 15.38 1.74 -37.82
C ALA A 697 13.88 1.61 -38.13
N MET A 698 13.55 1.49 -39.42
CA MET A 698 12.17 1.40 -39.89
C MET A 698 12.07 0.49 -41.13
N VAL A 699 11.00 -0.32 -41.20
CA VAL A 699 10.70 -1.15 -42.37
C VAL A 699 9.24 -0.96 -42.78
N PHE A 700 9.02 -0.56 -44.03
CA PHE A 700 7.69 -0.31 -44.61
C PHE A 700 7.41 -1.27 -45.76
N ASN A 701 6.35 -2.06 -45.63
CA ASN A 701 5.84 -2.93 -46.69
C ASN A 701 4.41 -2.51 -47.03
N ASN A 702 4.23 -1.89 -48.19
CA ASN A 702 2.95 -1.28 -48.57
C ASN A 702 2.41 -0.35 -47.47
N ALA A 703 3.27 0.52 -46.95
CA ALA A 703 2.99 1.45 -45.85
C ALA A 703 3.59 2.83 -46.13
N SER A 704 2.78 3.87 -46.05
CA SER A 704 3.13 5.20 -46.58
C SER A 704 2.95 6.35 -45.57
N PRO A 705 3.72 6.39 -44.46
CA PRO A 705 3.61 7.45 -43.46
C PRO A 705 4.25 8.77 -43.91
N TRP A 706 3.93 9.84 -43.17
CA TRP A 706 4.62 11.14 -43.19
C TRP A 706 5.52 11.24 -41.96
N ILE A 707 6.81 11.44 -42.18
CA ILE A 707 7.87 11.41 -41.16
C ILE A 707 8.58 12.76 -41.13
N GLY A 708 8.60 13.39 -39.96
CA GLY A 708 9.19 14.71 -39.77
C GLY A 708 9.85 14.88 -38.41
N HIS A 709 10.90 15.70 -38.35
CA HIS A 709 11.61 16.06 -37.12
C HIS A 709 12.15 14.85 -36.33
N CYS A 710 12.39 13.71 -36.98
CA CYS A 710 12.87 12.49 -36.32
C CYS A 710 14.41 12.41 -36.32
N ASP A 711 14.97 11.82 -35.27
CA ASP A 711 16.38 11.45 -35.20
C ASP A 711 16.53 9.94 -35.29
N ILE A 712 17.13 9.47 -36.38
CA ILE A 712 17.30 8.06 -36.74
C ILE A 712 18.80 7.81 -36.84
N SER A 713 19.40 7.35 -35.75
CA SER A 713 20.86 7.27 -35.62
C SER A 713 21.33 5.92 -35.07
N ASP A 714 22.53 5.48 -35.45
CA ASP A 714 23.21 4.30 -34.86
C ASP A 714 22.37 3.01 -34.84
N ASN A 715 21.47 2.83 -35.81
CA ASN A 715 20.75 1.57 -36.01
C ASN A 715 21.61 0.62 -36.85
N TYR A 716 21.51 -0.69 -36.62
CA TYR A 716 22.32 -1.67 -37.36
C TYR A 716 22.01 -1.62 -38.88
N HIS A 717 20.74 -1.47 -39.25
CA HIS A 717 20.27 -1.12 -40.58
C HIS A 717 19.40 0.15 -40.56
N GLY A 718 19.44 0.91 -41.65
CA GLY A 718 18.66 2.14 -41.83
C GLY A 718 17.17 1.88 -42.13
N VAL A 719 16.60 2.69 -43.02
CA VAL A 719 15.19 2.65 -43.40
C VAL A 719 14.99 1.84 -44.68
N VAL A 720 14.10 0.84 -44.65
CA VAL A 720 13.76 0.00 -45.81
C VAL A 720 12.31 0.23 -46.21
N ILE A 721 12.08 0.55 -47.48
CA ILE A 721 10.79 0.94 -48.04
C ILE A 721 10.48 0.07 -49.25
N ASN A 722 9.40 -0.70 -49.17
CA ASN A 722 9.02 -1.70 -50.15
C ASN A 722 7.56 -1.50 -50.58
N SER A 723 7.30 -1.43 -51.89
CA SER A 723 5.97 -1.18 -52.46
C SER A 723 5.22 -0.01 -51.81
N SER A 724 5.93 1.07 -51.47
CA SER A 724 5.42 2.14 -50.59
C SER A 724 5.73 3.53 -51.10
N MET A 725 4.93 4.53 -50.70
CA MET A 725 5.06 5.93 -51.11
C MET A 725 5.20 6.85 -49.88
N THR A 726 6.42 6.94 -49.33
CA THR A 726 6.66 7.56 -48.01
C THR A 726 7.21 8.98 -48.13
N ASN A 727 6.78 9.87 -47.23
CA ASN A 727 7.27 11.24 -47.13
C ASN A 727 8.17 11.39 -45.90
N PHE A 728 9.41 11.87 -46.09
CA PHE A 728 10.31 12.39 -45.05
C PHE A 728 10.23 13.92 -45.02
N SER A 729 9.00 14.37 -44.99
CA SER A 729 8.55 15.75 -44.89
C SER A 729 7.17 15.75 -44.27
N ILE A 730 6.69 16.92 -43.91
CA ILE A 730 5.30 17.17 -43.50
C ILE A 730 4.64 18.12 -44.51
N PRO A 731 3.31 18.04 -44.72
CA PRO A 731 2.63 18.93 -45.65
C PRO A 731 2.91 20.40 -45.29
N GLU A 732 3.21 21.23 -46.29
CA GLU A 732 3.48 22.67 -46.14
C GLU A 732 4.74 23.04 -45.34
N GLU A 733 5.49 22.05 -44.85
CA GLU A 733 6.69 22.22 -44.04
C GLU A 733 7.86 21.37 -44.58
N ARG A 734 9.05 21.55 -44.01
CA ARG A 734 10.26 20.78 -44.35
C ARG A 734 10.40 19.55 -43.46
N GLY A 735 11.27 18.61 -43.81
CA GLY A 735 11.41 17.34 -43.09
C GLY A 735 12.14 17.43 -41.76
N TYR A 736 13.29 18.11 -41.71
CA TYR A 736 14.11 18.23 -40.50
C TYR A 736 14.44 16.89 -39.81
N ASN A 737 14.58 15.81 -40.59
CA ASN A 737 14.99 14.51 -40.05
C ASN A 737 16.52 14.35 -40.08
N SER A 738 17.08 13.75 -39.04
CA SER A 738 18.46 13.23 -39.00
C SER A 738 18.42 11.73 -39.27
N ILE A 739 19.10 11.25 -40.32
CA ILE A 739 19.26 9.83 -40.63
C ILE A 739 20.75 9.53 -40.78
N SER A 740 21.35 8.87 -39.80
CA SER A 740 22.81 8.75 -39.76
C SER A 740 23.34 7.47 -39.11
N CYS A 741 24.62 7.16 -39.38
CA CYS A 741 25.42 6.20 -38.61
C CYS A 741 24.89 4.74 -38.62
N SER A 742 24.26 4.27 -39.72
CA SER A 742 23.91 2.86 -39.93
C SER A 742 24.81 2.19 -40.96
N ILE A 743 24.96 0.86 -40.89
CA ILE A 743 25.94 0.10 -41.68
C ILE A 743 25.77 0.38 -43.18
N THR A 744 24.64 -0.01 -43.80
CA THR A 744 24.25 0.39 -45.17
C THR A 744 23.01 -0.41 -45.63
N PRO A 745 22.15 0.16 -46.50
CA PRO A 745 22.06 1.58 -46.81
C PRO A 745 21.28 2.34 -45.72
N LEU A 746 21.42 3.67 -45.66
CA LEU A 746 20.58 4.50 -44.79
C LEU A 746 19.13 4.52 -45.30
N PHE A 747 18.97 4.47 -46.63
CA PHE A 747 17.68 4.26 -47.29
C PHE A 747 17.75 3.18 -48.36
N LYS A 748 16.76 2.29 -48.35
CA LYS A 748 16.50 1.37 -49.45
C LYS A 748 15.07 1.54 -49.96
N ALA A 749 14.92 1.93 -51.23
CA ALA A 749 13.65 1.93 -51.94
C ALA A 749 13.59 0.70 -52.87
N ASP A 750 12.55 -0.11 -52.74
CA ASP A 750 12.40 -1.34 -53.50
C ASP A 750 10.97 -1.56 -54.00
N ASN A 751 10.83 -2.31 -55.09
CA ASN A 751 9.56 -2.70 -55.73
C ASN A 751 8.58 -1.56 -55.98
N SER A 752 8.90 -0.67 -56.93
CA SER A 752 8.09 0.50 -57.30
C SER A 752 7.83 1.47 -56.14
N SER A 753 8.74 1.52 -55.16
CA SER A 753 8.63 2.47 -54.05
C SER A 753 8.99 3.87 -54.49
N THR A 754 8.39 4.85 -53.83
CA THR A 754 8.65 6.26 -54.06
C THR A 754 8.89 6.97 -52.73
N ILE A 755 10.06 7.58 -52.56
CA ILE A 755 10.44 8.30 -51.34
C ILE A 755 10.55 9.79 -51.63
N PHE A 756 9.88 10.62 -50.84
CA PHE A 756 9.97 12.08 -50.90
C PHE A 756 10.75 12.61 -49.70
N MET A 757 11.98 13.04 -49.92
CA MET A 757 12.81 13.70 -48.90
C MET A 757 13.02 15.17 -49.20
N GLY A 758 12.98 15.58 -50.48
CA GLY A 758 12.94 16.97 -50.92
C GLY A 758 12.54 17.08 -52.38
N TYR A 759 11.41 17.76 -52.64
CA TYR A 759 10.81 17.91 -53.96
C TYR A 759 10.42 19.38 -54.22
N TRP A 760 11.20 20.08 -55.04
CA TRP A 760 10.96 21.49 -55.39
C TRP A 760 11.02 22.43 -54.16
N SER A 761 9.99 23.26 -53.93
CA SER A 761 9.87 24.16 -52.77
C SER A 761 9.20 23.51 -51.55
N GLN A 762 8.81 22.24 -51.65
CA GLN A 762 8.14 21.46 -50.60
C GLN A 762 9.04 20.27 -50.17
N GLY A 763 9.16 20.01 -48.87
CA GLY A 763 10.15 19.06 -48.35
C GLY A 763 11.61 19.55 -48.38
N GLY A 764 12.55 18.69 -47.95
CA GLY A 764 13.98 19.00 -47.80
C GLY A 764 14.42 19.23 -46.35
N TYR A 765 15.67 19.67 -46.16
CA TYR A 765 16.28 19.93 -44.84
C TYR A 765 16.41 18.69 -43.97
N ASN A 766 16.56 17.54 -44.59
CA ASN A 766 16.99 16.32 -43.93
C ASN A 766 18.53 16.26 -43.91
N SER A 767 19.08 15.56 -42.92
CA SER A 767 20.51 15.30 -42.77
C SER A 767 20.75 13.79 -42.94
N VAL A 768 21.53 13.41 -43.96
CA VAL A 768 21.77 11.99 -44.30
C VAL A 768 23.27 11.75 -44.49
N PHE A 769 23.93 11.05 -43.56
CA PHE A 769 25.37 10.82 -43.63
C PHE A 769 25.85 9.67 -42.72
N GLY A 770 27.10 9.23 -42.92
CA GLY A 770 27.76 8.28 -42.02
C GLY A 770 27.41 6.81 -42.27
N SER A 771 27.34 6.39 -43.54
CA SER A 771 27.16 4.98 -43.93
C SER A 771 28.44 4.38 -44.54
N GLU A 772 28.53 3.04 -44.61
CA GLU A 772 29.65 2.34 -45.27
C GLU A 772 29.57 2.30 -46.81
N LEU A 773 28.46 2.76 -47.42
CA LEU A 773 28.08 2.74 -48.86
C LEU A 773 27.09 1.63 -49.26
N PRO A 774 26.09 1.92 -50.12
CA PRO A 774 25.65 3.27 -50.50
C PRO A 774 24.89 3.97 -49.36
N ASP A 775 24.88 5.31 -49.35
CA ASP A 775 24.00 6.08 -48.46
C ASP A 775 22.52 5.81 -48.81
N MET A 776 22.21 5.75 -50.10
CA MET A 776 20.87 5.43 -50.60
C MET A 776 20.89 4.44 -51.75
N GLU A 777 19.91 3.55 -51.75
CA GLU A 777 19.72 2.51 -52.75
C GLU A 777 18.29 2.53 -53.30
N ALA A 778 18.14 2.47 -54.63
CA ALA A 778 16.87 2.29 -55.31
C ALA A 778 16.90 1.12 -56.30
N ARG A 779 15.99 0.16 -56.13
CA ARG A 779 15.85 -1.04 -56.97
C ARG A 779 14.42 -1.23 -57.48
N ASN A 780 14.27 -2.00 -58.56
CA ASN A 780 13.00 -2.50 -59.09
C ASN A 780 11.97 -1.39 -59.38
N ASN A 781 12.29 -0.46 -60.29
CA ASN A 781 11.46 0.68 -60.69
C ASN A 781 11.15 1.68 -59.56
N SER A 782 12.03 1.80 -58.57
CA SER A 782 11.82 2.72 -57.45
C SER A 782 12.39 4.13 -57.70
N GLY A 783 11.90 5.11 -56.94
CA GLY A 783 12.29 6.52 -57.05
C GLY A 783 12.58 7.16 -55.70
N ILE A 784 13.63 7.97 -55.61
CA ILE A 784 13.96 8.75 -54.41
C ILE A 784 14.21 10.21 -54.80
N TRP A 785 13.38 11.12 -54.28
CA TRP A 785 13.60 12.57 -54.36
C TRP A 785 14.33 13.06 -53.11
N ALA A 786 15.64 13.26 -53.20
CA ALA A 786 16.50 13.71 -52.09
C ALA A 786 17.18 15.06 -52.40
N ASP A 787 16.48 15.96 -53.09
CA ASP A 787 16.96 17.32 -53.31
C ASP A 787 16.97 18.11 -51.98
N ASN A 788 17.77 19.17 -51.89
CA ASN A 788 17.85 20.03 -50.69
C ASN A 788 18.12 19.23 -49.39
N THR A 789 18.92 18.18 -49.47
CA THR A 789 19.35 17.33 -48.34
C THR A 789 20.80 17.63 -47.99
N TYR A 790 21.14 17.62 -46.70
CA TYR A 790 22.52 17.72 -46.22
C TYR A 790 23.17 16.34 -46.21
N TRP A 791 24.35 16.22 -46.78
CA TRP A 791 25.06 14.93 -46.98
C TRP A 791 26.36 14.82 -46.20
N GLY A 792 26.54 15.67 -45.18
CA GLY A 792 27.83 15.80 -44.50
C GLY A 792 28.84 16.60 -45.32
N SER A 793 30.13 16.22 -45.20
CA SER A 793 31.27 16.90 -45.84
C SER A 793 31.59 16.43 -47.26
N SER A 794 30.76 15.54 -47.85
CA SER A 794 31.00 14.98 -49.18
C SER A 794 29.74 14.97 -50.05
N GLN A 795 29.87 14.65 -51.35
CA GLN A 795 28.72 14.37 -52.22
C GLN A 795 27.88 13.19 -51.65
N PRO A 796 26.70 12.82 -52.16
CA PRO A 796 26.03 11.59 -51.76
C PRO A 796 26.58 10.33 -52.46
N ALA A 797 26.63 9.19 -51.76
CA ALA A 797 26.81 7.87 -52.37
C ALA A 797 25.46 7.24 -52.67
N VAL A 798 25.00 7.37 -53.91
CA VAL A 798 23.71 6.77 -54.29
C VAL A 798 23.92 5.63 -55.25
N TYR A 799 23.00 4.67 -55.20
CA TYR A 799 22.96 3.52 -56.08
C TYR A 799 21.57 3.34 -56.68
N ALA A 800 21.50 3.18 -58.00
CA ALA A 800 20.27 2.86 -58.73
C ALA A 800 20.54 1.73 -59.74
N ASP A 801 19.63 0.77 -59.81
CA ASP A 801 19.76 -0.45 -60.62
C ASP A 801 19.58 -0.25 -62.14
N GLY A 802 19.22 0.95 -62.58
CA GLY A 802 19.01 1.29 -64.00
C GLY A 802 17.55 1.15 -64.45
N THR A 803 16.68 0.61 -63.61
CA THR A 803 15.22 0.79 -63.73
C THR A 803 14.72 1.90 -62.79
N SER A 804 15.51 2.18 -61.75
CA SER A 804 15.22 3.10 -60.67
C SER A 804 15.96 4.43 -60.82
N TRP A 805 15.61 5.42 -60.00
CA TRP A 805 16.24 6.74 -60.04
C TRP A 805 16.33 7.41 -58.67
N ILE A 806 17.36 8.24 -58.49
CA ILE A 806 17.60 9.04 -57.28
C ILE A 806 17.99 10.45 -57.72
N THR A 807 17.40 11.48 -57.10
CA THR A 807 17.80 12.89 -57.32
C THR A 807 18.40 13.48 -56.05
N THR A 808 19.46 14.27 -56.19
CA THR A 808 20.20 14.88 -55.07
C THR A 808 20.57 16.34 -55.35
N ARG A 809 19.67 17.08 -56.01
CA ARG A 809 19.93 18.44 -56.49
C ARG A 809 20.03 19.42 -55.33
N ASN A 810 20.86 20.46 -55.49
CA ASN A 810 21.04 21.54 -54.52
C ASN A 810 21.34 21.03 -53.09
N PRO A 811 22.41 20.25 -52.87
CA PRO A 811 22.77 19.79 -51.54
C PRO A 811 22.97 20.97 -50.58
N LEU A 812 22.55 20.80 -49.33
CA LEU A 812 22.70 21.84 -48.32
C LEU A 812 24.17 21.98 -47.89
N THR A 813 24.59 23.21 -47.56
CA THR A 813 25.97 23.52 -47.16
C THR A 813 26.20 23.51 -45.65
N TYR A 814 25.13 23.42 -44.87
CA TYR A 814 25.16 23.30 -43.41
C TYR A 814 24.21 22.20 -42.98
N ASP A 815 24.47 21.62 -41.82
CA ASP A 815 23.61 20.60 -41.21
C ASP A 815 22.36 21.27 -40.60
N PRO A 816 21.16 21.03 -41.14
CA PRO A 816 19.92 21.55 -40.55
C PRO A 816 19.52 20.83 -39.25
N ASN A 817 20.07 19.64 -38.98
CA ASN A 817 19.72 18.79 -37.84
C ASN A 817 21.00 18.21 -37.20
N PRO A 818 21.80 19.01 -36.47
CA PRO A 818 23.07 18.57 -35.91
C PRO A 818 22.86 17.45 -34.87
N GLY A 819 23.04 16.21 -35.29
CA GLY A 819 22.87 14.98 -34.49
C GLY A 819 24.19 14.39 -33.97
N SER A 820 24.10 13.45 -33.03
CA SER A 820 25.23 12.88 -32.28
C SER A 820 25.89 11.68 -32.97
N CYS A 821 26.43 11.86 -34.18
CA CYS A 821 27.26 10.81 -34.80
C CYS A 821 28.66 10.76 -34.17
N SER A 822 28.74 10.24 -32.94
CA SER A 822 30.00 10.08 -32.20
C SER A 822 30.68 8.74 -32.52
N GLY A 823 30.91 8.47 -33.82
CA GLY A 823 31.53 7.20 -34.22
C GLY A 823 31.83 7.06 -35.71
N TYR A 824 30.98 7.60 -36.58
CA TYR A 824 31.18 7.55 -38.04
C TYR A 824 31.66 8.89 -38.63
N SER A 825 32.59 9.55 -37.92
CA SER A 825 33.55 10.46 -38.56
C SER A 825 34.66 9.70 -39.29
N ALA A 826 34.39 8.45 -39.67
CA ALA A 826 35.17 7.82 -40.71
C ALA A 826 34.94 8.64 -41.99
N GLN A 827 35.92 9.47 -42.35
CA GLN A 827 36.54 9.18 -43.65
C GLN A 827 36.61 7.66 -43.75
N SER A 828 35.88 7.05 -44.70
CA SER A 828 35.89 5.61 -45.00
C SER A 828 37.06 4.93 -44.31
N SER A 829 36.81 4.07 -43.33
CA SER A 829 37.81 3.56 -42.35
C SER A 829 38.88 2.63 -42.96
N LEU A 830 39.33 2.92 -44.16
CA LEU A 830 40.60 2.56 -44.74
C LEU A 830 41.65 3.60 -44.35
N ALA A 831 42.30 3.38 -43.21
CA ALA A 831 43.66 3.88 -43.02
C ALA A 831 44.57 3.15 -44.02
N ILE A 832 44.75 3.72 -45.21
CA ILE A 832 45.80 3.26 -46.14
C ILE A 832 47.13 3.80 -45.66
N ASN A 833 48.08 2.87 -45.54
CA ASN A 833 49.48 3.07 -45.19
C ASN A 833 50.10 4.27 -45.93
N ALA A 834 50.78 5.14 -45.17
CA ALA A 834 51.27 6.47 -45.57
C ALA A 834 52.45 6.49 -46.57
N SER A 835 52.53 5.55 -47.51
CA SER A 835 53.66 5.42 -48.44
C SER A 835 53.34 5.59 -49.93
N ALA A 836 52.16 6.11 -50.28
CA ALA A 836 51.87 6.53 -51.65
C ALA A 836 51.36 7.98 -51.67
N THR A 837 52.28 8.95 -51.59
CA THR A 837 51.98 10.37 -51.83
C THR A 837 52.35 10.81 -53.24
N LYS A 838 51.44 11.63 -53.80
CA LYS A 838 51.49 12.58 -54.94
C LYS A 838 50.48 12.16 -56.01
N ILE A 839 49.41 12.93 -56.25
CA ILE A 839 49.44 14.13 -57.11
C ILE A 839 48.28 15.11 -56.80
N ASN A 840 48.59 16.42 -56.89
CA ASN A 840 47.76 17.62 -57.04
C ASN A 840 46.24 17.59 -56.74
N ALA A 841 45.91 18.13 -55.56
CA ALA A 841 44.56 18.38 -55.04
C ALA A 841 43.85 19.63 -55.61
N SER A 842 43.91 19.91 -56.92
CA SER A 842 43.24 21.13 -57.46
C SER A 842 42.66 21.05 -58.88
N ALA A 843 42.36 19.87 -59.43
CA ALA A 843 41.78 19.81 -60.79
C ALA A 843 40.79 18.66 -61.15
N ILE A 844 40.46 17.68 -60.29
CA ILE A 844 39.74 16.47 -60.76
C ILE A 844 38.55 16.03 -59.85
N GLN A 845 38.05 16.87 -58.94
CA GLN A 845 36.81 16.55 -58.21
C GLN A 845 35.51 16.71 -59.06
N GLY A 846 35.63 17.16 -60.32
CA GLY A 846 34.50 17.34 -61.24
C GLY A 846 34.31 16.24 -62.29
N ASP A 847 35.17 15.22 -62.37
CA ASP A 847 35.18 14.28 -63.51
C ASP A 847 34.56 12.91 -63.16
N ILE A 848 34.93 12.27 -62.04
CA ILE A 848 34.48 10.91 -61.70
C ILE A 848 33.01 10.83 -61.23
N ALA A 849 32.58 11.75 -60.36
CA ALA A 849 31.20 11.83 -59.90
C ALA A 849 30.25 12.15 -61.06
N THR A 850 30.63 13.11 -61.91
CA THR A 850 29.87 13.48 -63.12
C THR A 850 29.73 12.30 -64.06
N LYS A 851 30.83 11.58 -64.36
CA LYS A 851 30.80 10.33 -65.17
C LYS A 851 29.89 9.26 -64.57
N TYR A 852 29.91 9.09 -63.25
CA TYR A 852 29.06 8.13 -62.56
C TYR A 852 27.57 8.50 -62.69
N TRP A 853 27.22 9.77 -62.44
CA TRP A 853 25.84 10.26 -62.60
C TRP A 853 25.34 10.20 -64.04
N GLU A 854 26.20 10.54 -65.02
CA GLU A 854 25.90 10.36 -66.44
C GLU A 854 25.65 8.87 -66.76
N ALA A 855 26.44 7.96 -66.19
CA ALA A 855 26.24 6.53 -66.38
C ALA A 855 24.87 6.07 -65.84
N LEU A 856 24.51 6.47 -64.62
CA LEU A 856 23.19 6.18 -64.03
C LEU A 856 22.05 6.75 -64.90
N SER A 857 22.19 7.98 -65.38
CA SER A 857 21.22 8.62 -66.27
C SER A 857 21.05 7.87 -67.60
N ASN A 858 22.16 7.48 -68.25
CA ASN A 858 22.12 6.69 -69.48
C ASN A 858 21.52 5.29 -69.25
N GLY A 859 21.85 4.63 -68.13
CA GLY A 859 21.29 3.33 -67.74
C GLY A 859 19.77 3.39 -67.60
N ARG A 860 19.27 4.39 -66.86
CA ARG A 860 17.82 4.68 -66.75
C ARG A 860 17.15 4.93 -68.09
N GLY A 861 17.84 5.61 -69.01
CA GLY A 861 17.35 5.86 -70.36
C GLY A 861 17.37 4.62 -71.28
N GLY A 862 17.75 3.45 -70.80
CA GLY A 862 17.91 2.22 -71.59
C GLY A 862 19.18 2.18 -72.45
N ASN A 863 20.05 3.18 -72.34
CA ASN A 863 21.31 3.28 -73.09
C ASN A 863 22.45 2.51 -72.39
N PHE A 864 22.23 1.23 -72.09
CA PHE A 864 23.13 0.41 -71.27
C PHE A 864 24.58 0.34 -71.79
N GLN A 865 24.79 0.33 -73.11
CA GLN A 865 26.14 0.33 -73.69
C GLN A 865 26.93 1.59 -73.37
N LYS A 866 26.29 2.76 -73.51
CA LYS A 866 26.90 4.05 -73.17
C LYS A 866 27.15 4.16 -71.66
N ALA A 867 26.18 3.71 -70.86
CA ALA A 867 26.31 3.68 -69.40
C ALA A 867 27.50 2.81 -68.95
N LYS A 868 27.59 1.57 -69.46
CA LYS A 868 28.69 0.65 -69.14
C LYS A 868 30.05 1.15 -69.61
N GLY A 869 30.13 1.86 -70.74
CA GLY A 869 31.36 2.53 -71.18
C GLY A 869 31.87 3.56 -70.16
N SER A 870 30.98 4.40 -69.64
CA SER A 870 31.32 5.35 -68.57
C SER A 870 31.73 4.65 -67.28
N LEU A 871 30.99 3.61 -66.86
CA LEU A 871 31.32 2.84 -65.65
C LEU A 871 32.66 2.12 -65.77
N LEU A 872 32.96 1.54 -66.93
CA LEU A 872 34.25 0.88 -67.18
C LEU A 872 35.42 1.87 -67.05
N SER A 873 35.24 3.11 -67.50
CA SER A 873 36.28 4.16 -67.33
C SER A 873 36.55 4.50 -65.87
N ILE A 874 35.55 4.37 -65.00
CA ILE A 874 35.66 4.55 -63.55
C ILE A 874 36.34 3.31 -62.91
N ILE A 875 35.96 2.11 -63.34
CA ILE A 875 36.50 0.84 -62.83
C ILE A 875 37.99 0.68 -63.20
N ASP A 876 38.37 1.03 -64.43
CA ASP A 876 39.76 0.95 -64.93
C ASP A 876 40.60 2.21 -64.61
N GLY A 877 39.99 3.26 -64.04
CA GLY A 877 40.66 4.51 -63.64
C GLY A 877 41.35 4.45 -62.26
N GLU A 878 41.72 5.62 -61.74
CA GLU A 878 42.21 5.75 -60.35
C GLU A 878 41.09 5.36 -59.37
N PHE A 879 41.44 4.57 -58.35
CA PHE A 879 40.47 4.07 -57.40
C PHE A 879 39.88 5.21 -56.57
N ASP A 880 38.56 5.35 -56.61
CA ASP A 880 37.78 6.21 -55.74
C ASP A 880 36.98 5.34 -54.77
N HIS A 881 37.18 5.59 -53.48
CA HIS A 881 36.59 4.82 -52.39
C HIS A 881 35.06 4.76 -52.42
N LYS A 882 34.41 5.66 -53.17
CA LYS A 882 32.96 5.80 -53.24
C LYS A 882 32.42 5.36 -54.59
N TYR A 883 32.90 5.95 -55.67
CA TYR A 883 32.35 5.75 -57.01
C TYR A 883 32.87 4.50 -57.68
N SER A 884 34.08 4.01 -57.37
CA SER A 884 34.60 2.80 -58.01
C SER A 884 33.83 1.53 -57.59
N PRO A 885 33.54 1.27 -56.29
CA PRO A 885 32.70 0.13 -55.89
C PRO A 885 31.27 0.22 -56.44
N LEU A 886 30.68 1.42 -56.38
CA LEU A 886 29.34 1.68 -56.91
C LEU A 886 29.29 1.54 -58.43
N ALA A 887 30.37 1.84 -59.15
CA ALA A 887 30.46 1.66 -60.60
C ALA A 887 30.50 0.19 -60.99
N LEU A 888 31.20 -0.65 -60.23
CA LEU A 888 31.22 -2.10 -60.46
C LEU A 888 29.84 -2.72 -60.22
N LEU A 889 29.16 -2.33 -59.12
CA LEU A 889 27.79 -2.76 -58.83
C LEU A 889 26.81 -2.32 -59.93
N ALA A 890 26.83 -1.05 -60.34
CA ALA A 890 25.99 -0.55 -61.43
C ALA A 890 26.29 -1.23 -62.76
N PHE A 891 27.56 -1.53 -63.08
CA PHE A 891 27.92 -2.21 -64.32
C PHE A 891 27.33 -3.62 -64.37
N TYR A 892 27.44 -4.33 -63.24
CA TYR A 892 26.89 -5.67 -63.08
C TYR A 892 25.36 -5.65 -63.30
N GLU A 893 24.62 -4.79 -62.59
CA GLU A 893 23.15 -4.74 -62.70
C GLU A 893 22.66 -4.19 -64.05
N PHE A 894 23.36 -3.22 -64.66
CA PHE A 894 23.04 -2.77 -66.02
C PHE A 894 23.25 -3.88 -67.05
N THR A 895 24.21 -4.78 -66.82
CA THR A 895 24.40 -5.95 -67.69
C THR A 895 23.25 -6.95 -67.53
N LEU A 896 22.79 -7.18 -66.30
CA LEU A 896 21.61 -8.01 -66.04
C LEU A 896 20.34 -7.41 -66.65
N ASN A 897 20.14 -6.10 -66.53
CA ASN A 897 18.98 -5.41 -67.11
C ASN A 897 19.03 -5.34 -68.64
N GLU A 898 20.21 -5.16 -69.23
CA GLU A 898 20.41 -5.29 -70.68
C GLU A 898 20.10 -6.70 -71.18
N LYS A 899 20.48 -7.74 -70.42
CA LYS A 899 20.12 -9.14 -70.72
C LYS A 899 18.62 -9.36 -70.67
N ASN A 900 17.95 -8.88 -69.62
CA ASN A 900 16.51 -9.02 -69.46
C ASN A 900 15.73 -8.32 -70.59
N THR A 901 16.17 -7.12 -71.00
CA THR A 901 15.56 -6.39 -72.12
C THR A 901 15.86 -7.03 -73.49
N LYS A 902 17.02 -7.65 -73.68
CA LYS A 902 17.45 -8.26 -74.96
C LYS A 902 17.19 -9.77 -75.09
N ASN A 903 16.67 -10.45 -74.06
CA ASN A 903 16.30 -11.88 -74.09
C ASN A 903 15.25 -12.26 -75.15
N GLN A 904 14.68 -11.28 -75.87
CA GLN A 904 13.88 -11.50 -77.09
C GLN A 904 14.72 -11.66 -78.37
N SER A 905 16.08 -11.60 -78.32
CA SER A 905 16.95 -11.46 -79.52
C SER A 905 18.23 -12.32 -79.58
N GLY A 906 18.47 -13.27 -78.66
CA GLY A 906 19.55 -14.27 -78.79
C GLY A 906 20.98 -13.80 -78.45
N LEU A 907 21.15 -12.68 -77.73
CA LEU A 907 22.45 -12.03 -77.41
C LEU A 907 23.05 -12.40 -76.02
N THR A 908 22.59 -13.46 -75.37
CA THR A 908 22.88 -13.77 -73.95
C THR A 908 24.33 -14.16 -73.65
N ASP A 909 24.99 -14.87 -74.55
CA ASP A 909 26.29 -15.51 -74.24
C ASP A 909 27.46 -14.51 -74.29
N SER A 910 27.40 -13.53 -75.19
CA SER A 910 28.41 -12.46 -75.32
C SER A 910 28.41 -11.51 -74.12
N LEU A 911 27.22 -11.15 -73.61
CA LEU A 911 27.09 -10.30 -72.42
C LEU A 911 27.58 -11.00 -71.15
N ASN A 912 27.26 -12.30 -70.98
CA ASN A 912 27.77 -13.09 -69.86
C ASN A 912 29.30 -13.24 -69.93
N THR A 913 29.86 -13.42 -71.14
CA THR A 913 31.31 -13.53 -71.33
C THR A 913 32.00 -12.22 -70.95
N GLY A 914 31.52 -11.08 -71.46
CA GLY A 914 32.11 -9.77 -71.16
C GLY A 914 32.02 -9.37 -69.68
N LEU A 915 30.94 -9.72 -68.98
CA LEU A 915 30.81 -9.50 -67.54
C LEU A 915 31.79 -10.38 -66.75
N ASN A 916 31.84 -11.68 -67.05
CA ASN A 916 32.76 -12.60 -66.38
C ASN A 916 34.23 -12.26 -66.65
N ASP A 917 34.56 -11.79 -67.86
CA ASP A 917 35.91 -11.31 -68.19
C ASP A 917 36.29 -10.07 -67.38
N LEU A 918 35.36 -9.10 -67.24
CA LEU A 918 35.59 -7.94 -66.39
C LEU A 918 35.78 -8.33 -64.93
N LEU A 919 34.86 -9.12 -64.38
CA LEU A 919 34.92 -9.55 -62.98
C LEU A 919 36.21 -10.35 -62.70
N THR A 920 36.61 -11.24 -63.62
CA THR A 920 37.86 -12.00 -63.52
C THR A 920 39.10 -11.10 -63.66
N LYS A 921 39.05 -10.08 -64.52
CA LYS A 921 40.12 -9.08 -64.66
C LYS A 921 40.28 -8.29 -63.36
N VAL A 922 39.17 -7.85 -62.75
CA VAL A 922 39.17 -7.04 -61.52
C VAL A 922 39.58 -7.88 -60.30
N SER A 923 39.13 -9.15 -60.21
CA SER A 923 39.53 -10.04 -59.11
C SER A 923 41.01 -10.39 -59.12
N LYS A 924 41.66 -10.38 -60.29
CA LYS A 924 43.10 -10.65 -60.49
C LYS A 924 43.99 -9.40 -60.45
N ARG A 925 43.46 -8.23 -60.08
CA ARG A 925 44.29 -7.04 -59.86
C ARG A 925 45.24 -7.26 -58.68
N ALA A 926 46.25 -6.40 -58.55
CA ALA A 926 47.29 -6.55 -57.53
C ALA A 926 46.67 -6.70 -56.12
N LYS A 927 47.25 -7.59 -55.30
CA LYS A 927 46.77 -7.85 -53.93
C LYS A 927 46.75 -6.53 -53.13
N GLY A 928 45.57 -6.14 -52.65
CA GLY A 928 45.33 -4.85 -52.00
C GLY A 928 44.57 -3.83 -52.85
N ASP A 929 44.21 -4.16 -54.10
CA ASP A 929 43.23 -3.40 -54.87
C ASP A 929 41.85 -3.50 -54.18
N SER A 930 41.31 -2.35 -53.82
CA SER A 930 40.07 -2.21 -53.06
C SER A 930 38.82 -2.67 -53.84
N LEU A 931 38.87 -2.89 -55.16
CA LEU A 931 37.74 -3.42 -55.96
C LEU A 931 37.74 -4.95 -56.09
N SER A 932 38.88 -5.61 -55.90
CA SER A 932 38.98 -7.06 -56.00
C SER A 932 37.99 -7.83 -55.10
N PRO A 933 37.74 -7.46 -53.83
CA PRO A 933 36.76 -8.18 -53.01
C PRO A 933 35.33 -8.07 -53.55
N TYR A 934 34.96 -6.91 -54.13
CA TYR A 934 33.66 -6.70 -54.77
C TYR A 934 33.47 -7.61 -56.00
N ALA A 935 34.50 -7.72 -56.85
CA ALA A 935 34.46 -8.60 -58.01
C ALA A 935 34.39 -10.08 -57.64
N LEU A 936 35.13 -10.51 -56.60
CA LEU A 936 35.07 -11.88 -56.09
C LEU A 936 33.67 -12.26 -55.58
N ARG A 937 32.95 -11.32 -54.94
CA ARG A 937 31.55 -11.53 -54.52
C ARG A 937 30.61 -11.73 -55.70
N PHE A 938 30.71 -10.90 -56.73
CA PHE A 938 29.90 -11.09 -57.94
C PHE A 938 30.23 -12.40 -58.65
N LEU A 939 31.51 -12.80 -58.72
CA LEU A 939 31.91 -14.12 -59.25
C LEU A 939 31.35 -15.28 -58.42
N ALA A 940 31.34 -15.16 -57.09
CA ALA A 940 30.72 -16.15 -56.21
C ALA A 940 29.20 -16.24 -56.45
N ARG A 941 28.53 -15.10 -56.63
CA ARG A 941 27.11 -15.02 -56.99
C ARG A 941 26.83 -15.67 -58.35
N GLU A 942 27.59 -15.34 -59.39
CA GLU A 942 27.44 -15.95 -60.72
C GLU A 942 27.70 -17.46 -60.67
N ALA A 943 28.71 -17.91 -59.92
CA ALA A 943 28.97 -19.33 -59.71
C ALA A 943 27.79 -20.03 -59.01
N ALA A 944 27.18 -19.38 -58.00
CA ALA A 944 25.99 -19.90 -57.34
C ALA A 944 24.79 -19.98 -58.30
N LEU A 945 24.53 -18.93 -59.09
CA LEU A 945 23.48 -18.90 -60.11
C LEU A 945 23.69 -19.96 -61.20
N ALA A 946 24.94 -20.30 -61.50
CA ALA A 946 25.32 -21.38 -62.41
C ALA A 946 25.34 -22.78 -61.76
N HIS A 947 24.91 -22.91 -60.49
CA HIS A 947 24.98 -24.14 -59.69
C HIS A 947 26.42 -24.72 -59.56
N ASN A 948 27.44 -23.88 -59.67
CA ASN A 948 28.85 -24.23 -59.54
C ASN A 948 29.34 -24.02 -58.10
N ALA A 949 29.02 -24.98 -57.21
CA ALA A 949 29.42 -24.93 -55.81
C ALA A 949 30.94 -24.83 -55.59
N ARG A 950 31.75 -25.47 -56.44
CA ARG A 950 33.23 -25.41 -56.34
C ARG A 950 33.76 -24.00 -56.62
N GLY A 951 33.23 -23.35 -57.67
CA GLY A 951 33.58 -21.96 -58.00
C GLY A 951 33.19 -21.01 -56.87
N MET A 952 31.95 -21.13 -56.38
CA MET A 952 31.46 -20.33 -55.24
C MET A 952 32.34 -20.47 -54.00
N ILE A 953 32.68 -21.71 -53.59
CA ILE A 953 33.56 -21.97 -52.44
C ILE A 953 34.96 -21.40 -52.69
N SER A 954 35.51 -21.56 -53.91
CA SER A 954 36.83 -21.04 -54.26
C SER A 954 36.90 -19.52 -54.12
N TYR A 955 35.93 -18.79 -54.66
CA TYR A 955 35.90 -17.33 -54.58
C TYR A 955 35.68 -16.84 -53.14
N ASN A 956 34.81 -17.50 -52.37
CA ASN A 956 34.60 -17.17 -50.96
C ASN A 956 35.84 -17.43 -50.10
N ASN A 957 36.56 -18.54 -50.34
CA ASN A 957 37.82 -18.84 -49.64
C ASN A 957 38.90 -17.80 -49.98
N GLU A 958 38.98 -17.37 -51.24
CA GLU A 958 39.89 -16.31 -51.67
C GLU A 958 39.59 -14.98 -50.98
N LEU A 959 38.30 -14.65 -50.81
CA LEU A 959 37.85 -13.46 -50.10
C LEU A 959 38.24 -13.51 -48.62
N VAL A 960 37.96 -14.63 -47.93
CA VAL A 960 38.32 -14.83 -46.51
C VAL A 960 39.84 -14.80 -46.30
N ALA A 961 40.60 -15.43 -47.19
CA ALA A 961 42.06 -15.57 -47.03
C ALA A 961 42.83 -14.28 -47.35
N ASN A 962 42.40 -13.52 -48.35
CA ASN A 962 43.13 -12.34 -48.84
C ASN A 962 42.50 -11.01 -48.41
N TYR A 963 41.22 -11.00 -48.06
CA TYR A 963 40.47 -9.79 -47.70
C TYR A 963 39.58 -10.03 -46.45
N PRO A 964 40.16 -10.43 -45.30
CA PRO A 964 39.39 -10.79 -44.10
C PRO A 964 38.56 -9.63 -43.51
N ASN A 965 38.93 -8.38 -43.82
CA ASN A 965 38.24 -7.19 -43.34
C ASN A 965 37.12 -6.72 -44.28
N SER A 966 37.06 -7.21 -45.52
CA SER A 966 36.04 -6.80 -46.50
C SER A 966 34.77 -7.65 -46.40
N SER A 967 34.50 -8.28 -45.25
CA SER A 967 33.37 -9.21 -45.05
C SER A 967 32.01 -8.50 -45.03
N ASN A 968 31.98 -7.19 -44.76
CA ASN A 968 30.75 -6.43 -44.52
C ASN A 968 30.39 -5.44 -45.65
N GLU A 969 31.31 -5.14 -46.57
CA GLU A 969 31.26 -3.95 -47.43
C GLU A 969 30.32 -4.02 -48.66
N LEU A 970 29.49 -5.06 -48.76
CA LEU A 970 28.32 -5.17 -49.66
C LEU A 970 27.43 -6.32 -49.15
N SER A 971 26.74 -6.12 -48.04
CA SER A 971 25.75 -7.09 -47.54
C SER A 971 24.39 -7.04 -48.28
N ALA A 972 24.30 -6.30 -49.40
CA ALA A 972 23.06 -6.00 -50.12
C ALA A 972 22.85 -6.81 -51.41
#